data_AF-M5PC06-F1
#
_entry.id   AF-M5PC06-F1
#
_cell.length_a   1.000
_cell.length_b   1.000
_cell.length_c   1.000
_cell.angle_alpha   90.00
_cell.angle_beta   90.00
_cell.angle_gamma   90.00
#
_symmetry.space_group_name_H-M   'P 1'
#
loop_
_entity.id
_entity.type
_entity.pdbx_description
1 polymer ?
#
loop_
_entity_poly.entity_id
_entity_poly.type
_entity_poly.pdbx_seq_one_letter_code
_entity_poly.pdbx_strand_id
1 'polypeptide(L)'
;MDNQQFYTYKFNSSRLKEFGYNITLSFQEAQEYNEVIALFDNQILRSIRDIKNEIIDYAYLETLNKEKEHLQKQKHSQEISKRLKEIQSEINEMLFVPEYITIKMDHNSYYRDLHKNGLILNNKRFVRFSSSAGQARVSTVVFIEEETSKRLNEILDNGRDLNKALVPSKFNAYKGLAGSATQVVSAPRFCLVPDYYSDTKVKVNFVTETDCEDDDIIEVKDIVESFNRFDGQGLISYEMAKKWANELGLDYVPAQWCIRQNFIKGMLNTFPIHEFCEKVNNGNYRIRTSYKDANGKPKIVDLRDIDVILTESQFKLWDSFPSIEVYEHNCEKNNLKWGVSLHSPKKDKDILKMNYQFLQTLNLNNEDIEKICEKFVNWITGVNSGNIYYTILFLLGTDVTDEKIMNYLEKSENHWVKSLIVNPSLINDKYIKKKIYDLMKKKIQRGCLGDIILDGNFQTLVSDPYAMMQHVCGLEVTGLLGKREYYSNYWNQKGVKYVDSMRAPLTYRSEHLILNLKRNEDLDYWYRYNYTGIIVNVHGSETMNWAGSDFDYDIIATTSNETVLRGVYKDELPVAYTPPTSTKKVLTEEDLFNADLFSFGSIIGSITNKSTSGYALLSQLDVDTDEYLTTLNRVKMCTKLQSAQIDKAKIGREVKGIPSRWINYQKIKKDDPEKTKLEKEFHNKILLDKHPYFFIYLYKGTKNKYKKHVKTYDITCKQKFGISLEELRKVKRKTKEQHEFLKLFERFNPVIESDCVMNRLCKYIESVDFGIRSIVNKDVDYEIYKLYMDDTIDFDESRYKKIMKAYQKHKKSINQSFSFGTSNESDKNLYDAELCNNFSNSLELFKQKISDICSNVYEAVNYLIRLFYVDEKSSNKEILWHLYGQYIFENVKRKQDSFYLPVLDQDRDINYLNKHYSLRKVCL
;
A
#
# COMPACT_ATOMS: atom_id res chain seq x y z
N MET A 1 17.62 -3.79 15.38
CA MET A 1 17.13 -2.58 16.06
C MET A 1 15.81 -2.20 15.44
N ASP A 2 14.75 -2.04 16.23
CA ASP A 2 13.47 -1.57 15.69
C ASP A 2 13.63 -0.16 15.14
N ASN A 3 12.99 0.12 14.02
CA ASN A 3 13.14 1.39 13.32
C ASN A 3 12.45 2.51 14.13
N GLN A 4 13.23 3.33 14.84
CA GLN A 4 12.73 4.37 15.74
C GLN A 4 11.86 5.39 14.99
N GLN A 5 10.79 5.83 15.64
CA GLN A 5 9.92 6.89 15.14
C GLN A 5 10.29 8.25 15.75
N PHE A 6 10.17 9.28 14.92
CA PHE A 6 10.45 10.68 15.21
C PHE A 6 9.19 11.52 15.00
N TYR A 7 8.98 12.51 15.86
CA TYR A 7 7.84 13.41 15.76
C TYR A 7 8.19 14.68 15.00
N THR A 8 7.28 15.13 14.16
CA THR A 8 7.40 16.38 13.38
C THR A 8 6.03 16.99 13.16
N TYR A 9 5.98 18.28 12.79
CA TYR A 9 4.73 18.94 12.46
C TYR A 9 4.20 18.53 11.08
N LYS A 10 2.87 18.43 10.99
CA LYS A 10 2.12 18.32 9.73
C LYS A 10 0.95 19.29 9.69
N PHE A 11 0.91 20.11 8.66
CA PHE A 11 -0.15 21.10 8.46
C PHE A 11 -0.94 20.87 7.17
N ASN A 12 -2.20 21.31 7.16
CA ASN A 12 -2.89 21.64 5.92
C ASN A 12 -2.62 23.12 5.61
N SER A 13 -2.39 23.45 4.35
CA SER A 13 -2.09 24.82 3.93
C SER A 13 -3.18 25.84 4.26
N SER A 14 -4.46 25.42 4.29
CA SER A 14 -5.58 26.28 4.69
C SER A 14 -5.46 26.76 6.13
N ARG A 15 -5.03 25.85 7.02
CA ARG A 15 -4.75 26.17 8.43
C ARG A 15 -3.65 27.22 8.55
N LEU A 16 -2.60 27.13 7.74
CA LEU A 16 -1.53 28.14 7.77
C LEU A 16 -1.99 29.49 7.19
N LYS A 17 -2.88 29.47 6.18
CA LYS A 17 -3.45 30.68 5.59
C LYS A 17 -4.25 31.50 6.60
N GLU A 18 -5.00 30.85 7.50
CA GLU A 18 -5.77 31.52 8.56
C GLU A 18 -4.90 32.38 9.50
N PHE A 19 -3.63 32.01 9.68
CA PHE A 19 -2.66 32.73 10.50
C PHE A 19 -1.71 33.60 9.67
N GLY A 20 -2.05 33.84 8.40
CA GLY A 20 -1.19 34.61 7.49
C GLY A 20 0.19 33.99 7.28
N TYR A 21 0.32 32.66 7.40
CA TYR A 21 1.59 31.92 7.34
C TYR A 21 2.62 32.34 8.41
N ASN A 22 2.15 32.85 9.54
CA ASN A 22 2.96 33.11 10.73
C ASN A 22 2.24 32.51 11.94
N ILE A 23 2.75 31.39 12.45
CA ILE A 23 2.11 30.63 13.51
C ILE A 23 3.11 30.33 14.64
N THR A 24 2.65 30.47 15.88
CA THR A 24 3.38 30.07 17.07
C THR A 24 2.60 28.98 17.76
N LEU A 25 3.27 27.87 18.06
CA LEU A 25 2.64 26.67 18.56
C LEU A 25 3.64 25.79 19.31
N SER A 26 3.30 25.44 20.55
CA SER A 26 4.03 24.42 21.31
C SER A 26 3.76 23.02 20.77
N PHE A 27 4.62 22.06 21.11
CA PHE A 27 4.40 20.65 20.76
C PHE A 27 3.04 20.14 21.29
N GLN A 28 2.67 20.51 22.52
CA GLN A 28 1.43 20.09 23.15
C GLN A 28 0.20 20.65 22.41
N GLU A 29 0.21 21.93 22.05
CA GLU A 29 -0.89 22.53 21.28
C GLU A 29 -1.01 21.89 19.89
N ALA A 30 0.12 21.59 19.22
CA ALA A 30 0.10 20.88 17.94
C ALA A 30 -0.51 19.48 18.05
N GLN A 31 -0.23 18.75 19.14
CA GLN A 31 -0.89 17.48 19.40
C GLN A 31 -2.42 17.67 19.57
N GLU A 32 -2.86 18.72 20.26
CA GLU A 32 -4.29 19.02 20.45
C GLU A 32 -5.02 19.26 19.12
N TYR A 33 -4.33 19.87 18.14
CA TYR A 33 -4.88 20.12 16.81
C TYR A 33 -4.67 18.96 15.80
N ASN A 34 -4.10 17.84 16.23
CA ASN A 34 -3.67 16.74 15.37
C ASN A 34 -2.65 17.15 14.27
N GLU A 35 -1.77 18.09 14.60
CA GLU A 35 -0.74 18.67 13.71
C GLU A 35 0.65 18.05 13.97
N VAL A 36 0.72 16.91 14.66
CA VAL A 36 1.96 16.12 14.88
C VAL A 36 1.83 14.77 14.19
N ILE A 37 2.87 14.35 13.49
CA ILE A 37 2.99 13.03 12.87
C ILE A 37 4.27 12.33 13.30
N ALA A 38 4.24 11.00 13.25
CA ALA A 38 5.42 10.16 13.41
C ALA A 38 6.00 9.77 12.04
N LEU A 39 7.32 9.86 11.90
CA LEU A 39 8.09 9.39 10.75
C LEU A 39 9.11 8.35 11.20
N PHE A 40 9.29 7.30 10.42
CA PHE A 40 10.43 6.41 10.60
C PHE A 40 11.73 7.13 10.23
N ASP A 41 12.82 6.74 10.88
CA ASP A 41 14.12 7.34 10.62
C ASP A 41 14.54 7.21 9.16
N ASN A 42 15.16 8.27 8.65
CA ASN A 42 15.61 8.40 7.27
C ASN A 42 16.83 9.32 7.20
N GLN A 43 17.46 9.43 6.02
CA GLN A 43 18.72 10.17 5.89
C GLN A 43 18.55 11.67 6.14
N ILE A 44 17.40 12.26 5.78
CA ILE A 44 17.13 13.68 6.07
C ILE A 44 17.14 13.92 7.59
N LEU A 45 16.42 13.10 8.35
CA LEU A 45 16.34 13.26 9.81
C LEU A 45 17.70 13.05 10.49
N ARG A 46 18.48 12.05 10.04
CA ARG A 46 19.86 11.84 10.52
C ARG A 46 20.74 13.06 10.27
N SER A 47 20.74 13.58 9.05
CA SER A 47 21.57 14.73 8.70
C SER A 47 21.13 16.02 9.41
N ILE A 48 19.83 16.20 9.70
CA ILE A 48 19.37 17.33 10.55
C ILE A 48 19.97 17.22 11.95
N ARG A 49 19.91 16.05 12.58
CA ARG A 49 20.50 15.83 13.91
C ARG A 49 22.00 16.07 13.92
N ASP A 50 22.71 15.59 12.88
CA ASP A 50 24.14 15.86 12.70
C ASP A 50 24.43 17.37 12.58
N ILE A 51 23.61 18.12 11.82
CA ILE A 51 23.74 19.58 11.69
C ILE A 51 23.52 20.29 13.04
N LYS A 52 22.58 19.82 13.85
CA LYS A 52 22.25 20.38 15.16
C LYS A 52 23.15 19.87 16.29
N ASN A 53 24.06 18.93 16.00
CA ASN A 53 24.87 18.20 16.99
C ASN A 53 24.01 17.51 18.05
N GLU A 54 22.85 16.99 17.65
CA GLU A 54 21.93 16.27 18.51
C GLU A 54 22.24 14.77 18.45
N ILE A 55 22.57 14.19 19.60
CA ILE A 55 22.80 12.75 19.74
C ILE A 55 21.66 12.18 20.58
N ILE A 56 21.04 11.12 20.09
CA ILE A 56 19.99 10.42 20.82
C ILE A 56 20.61 9.31 21.62
N ASP A 57 20.51 9.45 22.94
CA ASP A 57 20.87 8.39 23.86
C ASP A 57 19.74 7.37 23.91
N TYR A 58 19.84 6.36 23.05
CA TYR A 58 18.89 5.25 23.01
C TYR A 58 18.85 4.44 24.32
N ALA A 59 19.96 4.37 25.07
CA ALA A 59 20.00 3.67 26.35
C ALA A 59 19.25 4.45 27.44
N TYR A 60 19.38 5.78 27.44
CA TYR A 60 18.58 6.63 28.31
C TYR A 60 17.09 6.57 27.94
N LEU A 61 16.76 6.61 26.65
CA LEU A 61 15.38 6.43 26.18
C LEU A 61 14.77 5.10 26.65
N GLU A 62 15.53 4.00 26.58
CA GLU A 62 15.09 2.71 27.09
C GLU A 62 14.90 2.74 28.62
N THR A 63 15.79 3.44 29.34
CA THR A 63 15.69 3.62 30.80
C THR A 63 14.43 4.39 31.19
N LEU A 64 14.13 5.50 30.51
CA LEU A 64 12.91 6.27 30.71
C LEU A 64 11.65 5.44 30.47
N ASN A 65 11.64 4.62 29.41
CA ASN A 65 10.52 3.73 29.12
C ASN A 65 10.32 2.67 30.23
N LYS A 66 11.41 2.08 30.74
CA LYS A 66 11.36 1.12 31.86
C LYS A 66 10.90 1.79 33.16
N GLU A 67 11.39 2.99 33.46
CA GLU A 67 10.98 3.76 34.64
C GLU A 67 9.48 4.10 34.57
N LYS A 68 9.02 4.57 33.41
CA LYS A 68 7.60 4.86 33.15
C LYS A 68 6.73 3.64 33.40
N GLU A 69 7.10 2.49 32.87
CA GLU A 69 6.36 1.24 33.05
C GLU A 69 6.32 0.82 34.53
N HIS A 70 7.43 0.96 35.26
CA HIS A 70 7.51 0.64 36.68
C HIS A 70 6.61 1.55 37.53
N LEU A 71 6.69 2.86 37.33
CA LEU A 71 5.93 3.87 38.07
C LEU A 71 4.42 3.71 37.87
N GLN A 72 3.97 3.35 36.66
CA GLN A 72 2.56 3.13 36.36
C GLN A 72 1.93 1.96 37.13
N LYS A 73 2.74 1.02 37.65
CA LYS A 73 2.27 -0.13 38.43
C LYS A 73 2.21 0.14 39.95
N GLN A 74 2.79 1.25 40.43
CA GLN A 74 2.80 1.61 41.85
C GLN A 74 1.48 2.23 42.32
N LYS A 75 1.24 2.26 43.64
CA LYS A 75 0.04 2.92 44.22
C LYS A 75 0.00 4.39 43.83
N HIS A 76 -1.18 4.92 43.57
CA HIS A 76 -1.34 6.30 43.13
C HIS A 76 -0.74 7.31 44.12
N SER A 77 0.05 8.25 43.61
CA SER A 77 0.51 9.44 44.33
C SER A 77 0.64 10.62 43.36
N GLN A 78 0.56 11.85 43.86
CA GLN A 78 0.77 13.04 43.02
C GLN A 78 2.21 13.17 42.53
N GLU A 79 3.18 12.69 43.31
CA GLU A 79 4.59 12.69 42.94
C GLU A 79 4.84 11.78 41.73
N ILE A 80 4.22 10.59 41.69
CA ILE A 80 4.32 9.67 40.56
C ILE A 80 3.65 10.28 39.31
N SER A 81 2.44 10.85 39.45
CA SER A 81 1.79 11.54 38.31
C SER A 81 2.68 12.64 37.73
N LYS A 82 3.35 13.42 38.59
CA LYS A 82 4.28 14.47 38.16
C LYS A 82 5.49 13.87 37.42
N ARG A 83 6.13 12.83 37.97
CA ARG A 83 7.29 12.17 37.34
C ARG A 83 6.93 11.53 36.00
N LEU A 84 5.76 10.90 35.86
CA LEU A 84 5.30 10.32 34.58
C LEU A 84 5.14 11.39 33.50
N LYS A 85 4.66 12.58 33.87
CA LYS A 85 4.54 13.72 32.95
C LYS A 85 5.91 14.26 32.54
N GLU A 86 6.85 14.35 33.48
CA GLU A 86 8.25 14.73 33.22
C GLU A 86 8.90 13.74 32.23
N ILE A 87 8.83 12.43 32.50
CA ILE A 87 9.36 11.38 31.61
C ILE A 87 8.77 11.50 30.19
N GLN A 88 7.46 11.73 30.07
CA GLN A 88 6.86 11.88 28.74
C GLN A 88 7.34 13.15 28.02
N SER A 89 7.58 14.25 28.74
CA SER A 89 8.18 15.46 28.17
C SER A 89 9.59 15.18 27.68
N GLU A 90 10.41 14.51 28.49
CA GLU A 90 11.79 14.12 28.13
C GLU A 90 11.81 13.26 26.86
N ILE A 91 10.94 12.24 26.78
CA ILE A 91 10.82 11.39 25.58
C ILE A 91 10.40 12.20 24.35
N ASN A 92 9.41 13.10 24.50
CA ASN A 92 8.95 13.93 23.39
C ASN A 92 10.07 14.85 22.91
N GLU A 93 10.79 15.50 23.82
CA GLU A 93 11.92 16.38 23.50
C GLU A 93 13.04 15.63 22.78
N MET A 94 13.37 14.40 23.20
CA MET A 94 14.39 13.57 22.55
C MET A 94 14.02 13.12 21.12
N LEU A 95 12.73 12.92 20.84
CA LEU A 95 12.25 12.35 19.59
C LEU A 95 11.64 13.38 18.63
N PHE A 96 11.54 14.64 19.05
CA PHE A 96 10.92 15.69 18.28
C PHE A 96 11.93 16.43 17.40
N VAL A 97 11.64 16.53 16.11
CA VAL A 97 12.48 17.20 15.11
C VAL A 97 11.72 18.40 14.54
N PRO A 98 11.78 19.59 15.19
CA PRO A 98 11.00 20.76 14.79
C PRO A 98 11.45 21.38 13.46
N GLU A 99 12.70 21.16 13.04
CA GLU A 99 13.28 21.71 11.81
C GLU A 99 12.69 21.10 10.53
N TYR A 100 12.14 19.90 10.62
CA TYR A 100 11.47 19.22 9.52
C TYR A 100 9.97 19.44 9.70
N ILE A 101 9.23 19.83 8.65
CA ILE A 101 7.77 19.86 8.66
C ILE A 101 7.20 19.38 7.33
N THR A 102 5.96 18.90 7.37
CA THR A 102 5.23 18.48 6.16
C THR A 102 3.97 19.32 5.98
N ILE A 103 3.76 19.88 4.78
CA ILE A 103 2.57 20.68 4.49
C ILE A 103 1.79 20.01 3.36
N LYS A 104 0.51 19.70 3.59
CA LYS A 104 -0.43 19.28 2.56
C LYS A 104 -1.10 20.51 1.95
N MET A 105 -0.96 20.65 0.63
CA MET A 105 -1.52 21.77 -0.14
C MET A 105 -2.97 21.47 -0.51
N ASP A 106 -3.87 22.32 -0.02
CA ASP A 106 -5.30 22.30 -0.33
C ASP A 106 -5.58 23.09 -1.62
N HIS A 107 -4.79 24.14 -1.86
CA HIS A 107 -4.88 24.97 -3.06
C HIS A 107 -3.50 25.36 -3.60
N ASN A 108 -3.38 25.37 -4.93
CA ASN A 108 -2.18 25.78 -5.67
C ASN A 108 -1.74 27.22 -5.36
N SER A 109 -2.68 28.12 -5.03
CA SER A 109 -2.38 29.50 -4.63
C SER A 109 -1.63 29.56 -3.30
N TYR A 110 -1.96 28.69 -2.34
CA TYR A 110 -1.30 28.68 -1.04
C TYR A 110 0.16 28.22 -1.15
N TYR A 111 0.42 27.26 -2.04
CA TYR A 111 1.80 26.84 -2.33
C TYR A 111 2.62 27.96 -2.99
N ARG A 112 2.03 28.75 -3.89
CA ARG A 112 2.69 29.94 -4.48
C ARG A 112 3.04 30.99 -3.41
N ASP A 113 2.16 31.23 -2.44
CA ASP A 113 2.43 32.14 -1.33
C ASP A 113 3.60 31.61 -0.47
N LEU A 114 3.56 30.33 -0.10
CA LEU A 114 4.58 29.67 0.71
C LEU A 114 5.95 29.63 0.01
N HIS A 115 5.99 29.44 -1.31
CA HIS A 115 7.24 29.48 -2.07
C HIS A 115 7.88 30.87 -2.06
N LYS A 116 7.07 31.92 -2.22
CA LYS A 116 7.56 33.31 -2.24
C LYS A 116 8.00 33.80 -0.86
N ASN A 117 7.21 33.53 0.17
CA ASN A 117 7.37 34.15 1.48
C ASN A 117 7.99 33.20 2.52
N GLY A 118 7.90 31.88 2.31
CA GLY A 118 8.16 30.88 3.34
C GLY A 118 7.01 30.77 4.35
N LEU A 119 7.20 29.92 5.35
CA LEU A 119 6.36 29.84 6.54
C LEU A 119 7.17 30.36 7.74
N ILE A 120 6.58 31.20 8.59
CA ILE A 120 7.16 31.51 9.91
C ILE A 120 6.48 30.62 10.94
N LEU A 121 7.25 29.74 11.58
CA LEU A 121 6.79 28.86 12.64
C LEU A 121 7.73 29.00 13.84
N ASN A 122 7.18 29.39 15.00
CA ASN A 122 7.95 29.61 16.23
C ASN A 122 9.17 30.53 16.01
N ASN A 123 8.95 31.66 15.32
CA ASN A 123 9.95 32.66 14.93
C ASN A 123 11.08 32.15 14.01
N LYS A 124 11.01 30.91 13.52
CA LYS A 124 11.92 30.35 12.52
C LYS A 124 11.26 30.37 11.14
N ARG A 125 12.02 30.67 10.10
CA ARG A 125 11.55 30.64 8.72
C ARG A 125 11.77 29.26 8.12
N PHE A 126 10.74 28.71 7.48
CA PHE A 126 10.75 27.42 6.82
C PHE A 126 10.56 27.61 5.32
N VAL A 127 11.37 26.90 4.55
CA VAL A 127 11.40 26.98 3.08
C VAL A 127 11.16 25.62 2.46
N ARG A 128 10.69 25.63 1.21
CA ARG A 128 10.49 24.43 0.42
C ARG A 128 11.80 23.64 0.33
N PHE A 129 11.75 22.34 0.63
CA PHE A 129 12.92 21.48 0.60
C PHE A 129 12.85 20.39 -0.46
N SER A 130 11.80 19.56 -0.41
CA SER A 130 11.62 18.47 -1.36
C SER A 130 10.15 18.04 -1.49
N SER A 131 9.83 17.44 -2.63
CA SER A 131 8.58 16.73 -2.86
C SER A 131 8.88 15.48 -3.67
N SER A 132 8.88 14.32 -3.00
CA SER A 132 9.00 13.03 -3.70
C SER A 132 7.77 12.77 -4.57
N ALA A 133 7.89 11.86 -5.55
CA ALA A 133 6.76 11.48 -6.40
C ALA A 133 5.53 10.99 -5.60
N GLY A 134 5.76 10.29 -4.47
CA GLY A 134 4.69 9.86 -3.58
C GLY A 134 4.00 11.02 -2.85
N GLN A 135 4.78 12.00 -2.39
CA GLN A 135 4.26 13.19 -1.71
C GLN A 135 3.52 14.12 -2.69
N ALA A 136 4.07 14.34 -3.89
CA ALA A 136 3.45 15.17 -4.93
C ALA A 136 2.05 14.65 -5.34
N ARG A 137 1.87 13.34 -5.47
CA ARG A 137 0.57 12.71 -5.79
C ARG A 137 -0.55 13.05 -4.79
N VAL A 138 -0.18 13.29 -3.53
CA VAL A 138 -1.10 13.71 -2.45
C VAL A 138 -0.93 15.18 -2.08
N SER A 139 -0.36 15.97 -2.99
CA SER A 139 -0.13 17.41 -2.87
C SER A 139 0.59 17.81 -1.59
N THR A 140 1.55 16.99 -1.15
CA THR A 140 2.29 17.19 0.10
C THR A 140 3.73 17.60 -0.22
N VAL A 141 4.30 18.52 0.54
CA VAL A 141 5.66 19.03 0.36
C VAL A 141 6.38 19.09 1.70
N VAL A 142 7.66 18.75 1.70
CA VAL A 142 8.55 18.89 2.86
C VAL A 142 9.12 20.30 2.89
N PHE A 143 8.99 20.94 4.04
CA PHE A 143 9.63 22.22 4.35
C PHE A 143 10.65 22.01 5.46
N ILE A 144 11.77 22.73 5.38
CA ILE A 144 12.83 22.68 6.38
C ILE A 144 13.17 24.11 6.82
N GLU A 145 13.52 24.25 8.09
CA GLU A 145 14.06 25.49 8.66
C GLU A 145 15.21 26.02 7.77
N GLU A 146 15.17 27.30 7.42
CA GLU A 146 15.96 27.91 6.34
C GLU A 146 17.48 27.72 6.51
N GLU A 147 18.03 27.89 7.71
CA GLU A 147 19.46 27.69 7.96
C GLU A 147 19.86 26.22 7.83
N THR A 148 19.07 25.33 8.41
CA THR A 148 19.27 23.87 8.31
C THR A 148 19.17 23.40 6.86
N SER A 149 18.22 23.94 6.09
CA SER A 149 17.97 23.60 4.68
C SER A 149 19.19 23.85 3.80
N LYS A 150 19.91 24.97 4.00
CA LYS A 150 21.11 25.31 3.23
C LYS A 150 22.19 24.24 3.40
N ARG A 151 22.54 23.92 4.64
CA ARG A 151 23.57 22.92 4.96
C ARG A 151 23.14 21.51 4.56
N LEU A 152 21.85 21.20 4.70
CA LEU A 152 21.32 19.91 4.29
C LEU A 152 21.36 19.72 2.76
N ASN A 153 21.12 20.78 1.97
CA ASN A 153 21.29 20.71 0.51
C ASN A 153 22.75 20.40 0.14
N GLU A 154 23.73 21.04 0.79
CA GLU A 154 25.16 20.75 0.55
C GLU A 154 25.51 19.28 0.84
N ILE A 155 25.02 18.76 1.98
CA ILE A 155 25.21 17.36 2.40
C ILE A 155 24.58 16.40 1.37
N LEU A 156 23.32 16.62 0.99
CA LEU A 156 22.59 15.71 0.11
C LEU A 156 22.95 15.86 -1.37
N ASP A 157 23.46 17.01 -1.82
CA ASP A 157 24.05 17.14 -3.15
C ASP A 157 25.34 16.31 -3.28
N ASN A 158 25.97 15.98 -2.15
CA ASN A 158 27.11 15.06 -2.03
C ASN A 158 28.28 15.36 -2.98
N GLY A 159 28.48 16.64 -3.32
CA GLY A 159 29.51 17.09 -4.24
C GLY A 159 29.26 16.77 -5.72
N ARG A 160 28.00 16.55 -6.13
CA ARG A 160 27.65 16.41 -7.55
C ARG A 160 27.96 17.69 -8.34
N ASP A 161 28.16 17.56 -9.66
CA ASP A 161 28.22 18.72 -10.55
C ASP A 161 26.86 19.46 -10.62
N LEU A 162 26.83 20.69 -10.11
CA LEU A 162 25.64 21.54 -10.09
C LEU A 162 25.33 22.18 -11.45
N ASN A 163 26.31 22.25 -12.36
CA ASN A 163 26.13 22.83 -13.69
C ASN A 163 25.52 21.83 -14.68
N LYS A 164 25.35 20.58 -14.27
CA LYS A 164 24.77 19.54 -15.11
C LYS A 164 23.29 19.80 -15.35
N ALA A 165 22.90 19.80 -16.62
CA ALA A 165 21.50 19.93 -16.99
C ALA A 165 20.72 18.65 -16.63
N LEU A 166 19.71 18.80 -15.76
CA LEU A 166 18.84 17.73 -15.28
C LEU A 166 17.37 18.04 -15.57
N VAL A 167 16.51 17.04 -15.43
CA VAL A 167 15.06 17.24 -15.49
C VAL A 167 14.57 17.60 -14.09
N PRO A 168 13.95 18.78 -13.85
CA PRO A 168 13.56 19.24 -12.51
C PRO A 168 12.71 18.24 -11.71
N SER A 169 11.69 17.66 -12.36
CA SER A 169 10.82 16.64 -11.77
C SER A 169 11.58 15.38 -11.35
N LYS A 170 12.50 14.89 -12.20
CA LYS A 170 13.32 13.71 -11.88
C LYS A 170 14.26 14.01 -10.71
N PHE A 171 14.88 15.20 -10.70
CA PHE A 171 15.73 15.60 -9.59
C PHE A 171 14.97 15.71 -8.26
N ASN A 172 13.76 16.28 -8.23
CA ASN A 172 12.92 16.29 -7.02
C ASN A 172 12.65 14.87 -6.51
N ALA A 173 12.37 13.92 -7.41
CA ALA A 173 12.20 12.52 -7.04
C ALA A 173 13.49 11.89 -6.49
N TYR A 174 14.65 12.21 -7.05
CA TYR A 174 15.96 11.72 -6.59
C TYR A 174 16.36 12.32 -5.23
N LYS A 175 16.17 13.62 -5.03
CA LYS A 175 16.39 14.31 -3.75
C LYS A 175 15.47 13.73 -2.66
N GLY A 176 14.22 13.42 -3.02
CA GLY A 176 13.26 12.78 -2.13
C GLY A 176 13.66 11.38 -1.65
N LEU A 177 14.62 10.70 -2.29
CA LEU A 177 15.10 9.38 -1.86
C LEU A 177 15.66 9.40 -0.44
N ALA A 178 16.32 10.51 -0.04
CA ALA A 178 16.87 10.69 1.30
C ALA A 178 15.79 10.69 2.41
N GLY A 179 14.53 10.98 2.05
CA GLY A 179 13.37 10.88 2.95
C GLY A 179 12.76 9.48 3.05
N SER A 180 13.33 8.47 2.39
CA SER A 180 12.83 7.10 2.47
C SER A 180 13.21 6.46 3.81
N ALA A 181 12.23 5.83 4.47
CA ALA A 181 12.47 5.02 5.65
C ALA A 181 13.42 3.86 5.31
N THR A 182 14.50 3.74 6.06
CA THR A 182 15.59 2.78 5.79
C THR A 182 16.17 2.24 7.09
N GLN A 183 16.49 0.94 7.11
CA GLN A 183 17.33 0.36 8.14
C GLN A 183 18.78 0.47 7.67
N VAL A 184 19.63 1.12 8.46
CA VAL A 184 21.04 1.38 8.11
C VAL A 184 21.83 0.07 8.10
N VAL A 185 22.63 -0.12 7.05
CA VAL A 185 23.56 -1.25 6.90
C VAL A 185 24.95 -0.73 6.57
N SER A 186 25.97 -1.59 6.71
CA SER A 186 27.34 -1.22 6.35
C SER A 186 27.50 -0.94 4.86
N ALA A 187 28.36 0.02 4.53
CA ALA A 187 28.71 0.35 3.16
C ALA A 187 29.41 -0.86 2.49
N PRO A 188 28.94 -1.32 1.30
CA PRO A 188 29.61 -2.34 0.53
C PRO A 188 30.74 -1.74 -0.30
N ARG A 189 31.73 -2.55 -0.68
CA ARG A 189 32.60 -2.20 -1.82
C ARG A 189 31.81 -2.44 -3.09
N PHE A 190 31.60 -1.43 -3.92
CA PHE A 190 30.74 -1.58 -5.10
C PHE A 190 31.39 -1.07 -6.38
N CYS A 191 30.93 -1.62 -7.50
CA CYS A 191 31.25 -1.10 -8.81
C CYS A 191 29.97 -0.72 -9.57
N LEU A 192 30.13 0.11 -10.59
CA LEU A 192 29.06 0.54 -11.49
C LEU A 192 29.35 0.01 -12.89
N VAL A 193 28.41 -0.74 -13.46
CA VAL A 193 28.49 -1.28 -14.81
C VAL A 193 27.44 -0.66 -15.73
N PRO A 194 27.69 -0.62 -17.06
CA PRO A 194 26.72 -0.13 -18.01
C PRO A 194 25.41 -0.91 -17.97
N ASP A 195 24.29 -0.25 -18.25
CA ASP A 195 23.03 -0.95 -18.51
C ASP A 195 23.16 -1.83 -19.78
N TYR A 196 22.38 -2.91 -19.86
CA TYR A 196 22.34 -3.79 -21.03
C TYR A 196 21.03 -3.59 -21.81
N TYR A 197 21.15 -3.18 -23.07
CA TYR A 197 20.02 -2.98 -23.97
C TYR A 197 19.99 -4.06 -25.04
N SER A 198 18.79 -4.51 -25.39
CA SER A 198 18.60 -5.38 -26.54
C SER A 198 17.26 -5.11 -27.22
N ASP A 199 17.29 -5.13 -28.54
CA ASP A 199 16.15 -4.82 -29.38
C ASP A 199 15.28 -6.07 -29.57
N THR A 200 14.00 -5.97 -29.21
CA THR A 200 13.02 -7.04 -29.42
C THR A 200 11.90 -6.56 -30.32
N LYS A 201 11.57 -7.37 -31.34
CA LYS A 201 10.38 -7.20 -32.16
C LYS A 201 9.14 -7.64 -31.39
N VAL A 202 8.17 -6.75 -31.25
CA VAL A 202 6.93 -6.98 -30.50
C VAL A 202 5.73 -6.51 -31.32
N LYS A 203 4.67 -7.31 -31.33
CA LYS A 203 3.38 -6.93 -31.91
C LYS A 203 2.50 -6.33 -30.83
N VAL A 204 2.00 -5.12 -31.05
CA VAL A 204 1.32 -4.31 -30.03
C VAL A 204 0.03 -3.68 -30.55
N ASN A 205 -0.88 -3.35 -29.63
CA ASN A 205 -1.90 -2.32 -29.86
C ASN A 205 -1.21 -0.95 -29.68
N PHE A 206 -0.78 -0.33 -30.77
CA PHE A 206 -0.09 0.96 -30.74
C PHE A 206 -1.10 2.11 -30.68
N VAL A 207 -0.96 2.97 -29.67
CA VAL A 207 -1.83 4.12 -29.42
C VAL A 207 -1.15 5.40 -29.92
N THR A 208 -1.79 6.07 -30.88
CA THR A 208 -1.41 7.41 -31.35
C THR A 208 -2.34 8.45 -30.75
N GLU A 209 -1.77 9.36 -29.96
CA GLU A 209 -2.53 10.41 -29.27
C GLU A 209 -3.16 11.38 -30.28
N THR A 210 -4.46 11.63 -30.11
CA THR A 210 -5.25 12.63 -30.85
C THR A 210 -5.60 13.82 -29.95
N ASP A 211 -6.34 14.80 -30.48
CA ASP A 211 -6.83 15.96 -29.72
C ASP A 211 -7.55 15.57 -28.41
N CYS A 212 -7.51 16.46 -27.42
CA CYS A 212 -7.94 16.17 -26.04
C CYS A 212 -9.37 15.59 -25.90
N GLU A 213 -10.29 15.96 -26.80
CA GLU A 213 -11.70 15.59 -26.75
C GLU A 213 -12.05 14.32 -27.54
N ASP A 214 -11.14 13.86 -28.40
CA ASP A 214 -11.36 12.72 -29.28
C ASP A 214 -10.70 11.45 -28.74
N ASP A 215 -11.17 10.30 -29.22
CA ASP A 215 -10.57 9.01 -28.90
C ASP A 215 -9.20 8.89 -29.60
N ASP A 216 -8.22 8.25 -28.94
CA ASP A 216 -6.92 8.00 -29.54
C ASP A 216 -7.04 6.94 -30.65
N ILE A 217 -6.18 7.02 -31.67
CA ILE A 217 -6.13 6.03 -32.74
C ILE A 217 -5.37 4.81 -32.23
N ILE A 218 -5.98 3.62 -32.36
CA ILE A 218 -5.36 2.34 -31.94
C ILE A 218 -5.22 1.44 -33.14
N GLU A 219 -3.97 1.06 -33.45
CA GLU A 219 -3.63 0.21 -34.58
C GLU A 219 -2.74 -0.94 -34.13
N VAL A 220 -2.90 -2.11 -34.76
CA VAL A 220 -1.99 -3.23 -34.53
C VAL A 220 -0.71 -3.00 -35.34
N LYS A 221 0.44 -2.90 -34.67
CA LYS A 221 1.74 -2.66 -35.31
C LYS A 221 2.80 -3.62 -34.77
N ASP A 222 3.74 -4.00 -35.63
CA ASP A 222 5.00 -4.60 -35.23
C ASP A 222 6.01 -3.47 -34.97
N ILE A 223 6.49 -3.36 -33.73
CA ILE A 223 7.49 -2.38 -33.31
C ILE A 223 8.79 -3.07 -32.91
N VAL A 224 9.89 -2.33 -32.98
CA VAL A 224 11.16 -2.73 -32.36
C VAL A 224 11.35 -1.85 -31.14
N GLU A 225 11.34 -2.46 -29.96
CA GLU A 225 11.59 -1.75 -28.70
C GLU A 225 12.95 -2.17 -28.15
N SER A 226 13.73 -1.19 -27.68
CA SER A 226 15.00 -1.44 -27.01
C SER A 226 14.80 -1.54 -25.51
N PHE A 227 14.92 -2.76 -24.98
CA PHE A 227 14.68 -3.02 -23.56
C PHE A 227 15.98 -2.95 -22.77
N ASN A 228 16.01 -2.14 -21.71
CA ASN A 228 17.00 -2.31 -20.65
C ASN A 228 16.65 -3.57 -19.86
N ARG A 229 17.47 -4.62 -19.99
CA ARG A 229 17.18 -5.93 -19.39
C ARG A 229 17.37 -5.97 -17.88
N PHE A 230 18.09 -5.02 -17.30
CA PHE A 230 18.42 -5.01 -15.88
C PHE A 230 18.04 -3.68 -15.21
N ASP A 231 17.05 -2.97 -15.75
CA ASP A 231 16.63 -1.64 -15.25
C ASP A 231 16.28 -1.70 -13.76
N GLY A 232 17.09 -1.06 -12.91
CA GLY A 232 16.89 -1.02 -11.47
C GLY A 232 17.42 -2.24 -10.70
N GLN A 233 17.99 -3.24 -11.38
CA GLN A 233 18.56 -4.44 -10.75
C GLN A 233 20.10 -4.40 -10.69
N GLY A 234 20.63 -4.85 -9.56
CA GLY A 234 22.04 -5.08 -9.26
C GLY A 234 22.25 -6.46 -8.64
N LEU A 235 23.50 -6.81 -8.35
CA LEU A 235 23.86 -8.07 -7.68
C LEU A 235 24.58 -7.79 -6.36
N ILE A 236 24.39 -8.67 -5.38
CA ILE A 236 25.12 -8.69 -4.12
C ILE A 236 25.72 -10.08 -3.89
N SER A 237 26.97 -10.12 -3.44
CA SER A 237 27.63 -11.37 -3.04
C SER A 237 26.91 -12.00 -1.85
N TYR A 238 26.96 -13.33 -1.74
CA TYR A 238 26.32 -14.02 -0.63
C TYR A 238 26.92 -13.60 0.72
N GLU A 239 28.23 -13.37 0.76
CA GLU A 239 28.99 -12.95 1.94
C GLU A 239 28.50 -11.59 2.46
N MET A 240 28.33 -10.61 1.56
CA MET A 240 27.83 -9.29 1.93
C MET A 240 26.34 -9.34 2.30
N ALA A 241 25.53 -10.09 1.54
CA ALA A 241 24.13 -10.30 1.86
C ALA A 241 23.95 -10.92 3.26
N LYS A 242 24.81 -11.88 3.63
CA LYS A 242 24.83 -12.49 4.96
C LYS A 242 25.25 -11.50 6.04
N LYS A 243 26.23 -10.64 5.76
CA LYS A 243 26.63 -9.56 6.68
C LYS A 243 25.46 -8.61 6.95
N TRP A 244 24.79 -8.13 5.91
CA TRP A 244 23.60 -7.29 6.04
C TRP A 244 22.47 -8.00 6.78
N ALA A 245 22.22 -9.29 6.50
CA ALA A 245 21.24 -10.07 7.24
C ALA A 245 21.51 -10.06 8.75
N ASN A 246 22.76 -10.26 9.17
CA ASN A 246 23.15 -10.22 10.57
C ASN A 246 23.00 -8.82 11.19
N GLU A 247 23.38 -7.76 10.47
CA GLU A 247 23.21 -6.36 10.91
C GLU A 247 21.74 -6.00 11.14
N LEU A 248 20.85 -6.53 10.28
CA LEU A 248 19.40 -6.38 10.41
C LEU A 248 18.77 -7.35 11.43
N GLY A 249 19.55 -8.28 12.01
CA GLY A 249 19.06 -9.27 12.97
C GLY A 249 18.19 -10.37 12.36
N LEU A 250 18.38 -10.68 11.08
CA LEU A 250 17.65 -11.73 10.36
C LEU A 250 18.31 -13.11 10.59
N ASP A 251 17.49 -14.15 10.71
CA ASP A 251 17.91 -15.55 10.86
C ASP A 251 18.07 -16.29 9.50
N TYR A 252 18.02 -15.55 8.39
CA TYR A 252 18.15 -16.04 7.02
C TYR A 252 18.80 -14.96 6.15
N VAL A 253 19.30 -15.35 4.98
CA VAL A 253 19.82 -14.42 3.97
C VAL A 253 18.72 -14.15 2.94
N PRO A 254 18.16 -12.94 2.85
CA PRO A 254 17.24 -12.56 1.79
C PRO A 254 17.77 -12.80 0.37
N ALA A 255 16.87 -13.20 -0.52
CA ALA A 255 17.12 -13.35 -1.94
C ALA A 255 17.23 -12.00 -2.65
N GLN A 256 16.34 -11.05 -2.33
CA GLN A 256 16.31 -9.70 -2.92
C GLN A 256 16.32 -8.61 -1.85
N TRP A 257 16.96 -7.48 -2.17
CA TRP A 257 17.17 -6.34 -1.28
C TRP A 257 16.78 -5.02 -1.95
N CYS A 258 15.78 -4.31 -1.44
CA CYS A 258 15.41 -2.97 -1.92
C CYS A 258 16.30 -1.92 -1.24
N ILE A 259 17.35 -1.50 -1.94
CA ILE A 259 18.38 -0.62 -1.41
C ILE A 259 18.06 0.86 -1.64
N ARG A 260 18.54 1.69 -0.72
CA ARG A 260 18.57 3.14 -0.83
C ARG A 260 19.91 3.66 -0.35
N GLN A 261 20.46 4.58 -1.11
CA GLN A 261 21.54 5.48 -0.71
C GLN A 261 21.35 6.78 -1.53
N ASN A 262 22.06 7.85 -1.20
CA ASN A 262 21.92 9.13 -1.86
C ASN A 262 22.11 9.00 -3.38
N PHE A 263 21.05 9.30 -4.15
CA PHE A 263 20.94 9.06 -5.59
C PHE A 263 20.99 7.59 -6.07
N ILE A 264 21.12 6.60 -5.18
CA ILE A 264 21.08 5.17 -5.51
C ILE A 264 19.73 4.59 -5.09
N LYS A 265 19.04 3.97 -6.05
CA LYS A 265 17.74 3.30 -5.84
C LYS A 265 17.65 2.07 -6.73
N GLY A 266 17.34 0.92 -6.14
CA GLY A 266 17.04 -0.28 -6.91
C GLY A 266 16.92 -1.52 -6.04
N MET A 267 16.98 -2.68 -6.70
CA MET A 267 17.03 -4.00 -6.08
C MET A 267 18.39 -4.65 -6.26
N LEU A 268 18.95 -5.26 -5.22
CA LEU A 268 20.08 -6.17 -5.34
C LEU A 268 19.60 -7.61 -5.22
N ASN A 269 20.06 -8.47 -6.12
CA ASN A 269 19.78 -9.89 -6.09
C ASN A 269 20.99 -10.66 -5.56
N THR A 270 20.75 -11.55 -4.58
CA THR A 270 21.81 -12.39 -4.01
C THR A 270 22.23 -13.44 -5.02
N PHE A 271 23.50 -13.41 -5.44
CA PHE A 271 24.03 -14.28 -6.50
C PHE A 271 25.48 -14.73 -6.21
N PRO A 272 25.88 -15.96 -6.59
CA PRO A 272 27.25 -16.44 -6.39
C PRO A 272 28.24 -15.84 -7.43
N ILE A 273 28.53 -14.55 -7.29
CA ILE A 273 29.35 -13.77 -8.23
C ILE A 273 30.73 -14.42 -8.48
N HIS A 274 31.47 -14.74 -7.42
CA HIS A 274 32.83 -15.28 -7.55
C HIS A 274 32.84 -16.66 -8.19
N GLU A 275 31.85 -17.49 -7.87
CA GLU A 275 31.73 -18.81 -8.45
C GLU A 275 31.40 -18.77 -9.95
N PHE A 276 30.57 -17.81 -10.38
CA PHE A 276 30.34 -17.57 -11.80
C PHE A 276 31.64 -17.24 -12.52
N CYS A 277 32.49 -16.40 -11.93
CA CYS A 277 33.80 -16.08 -12.51
C CYS A 277 34.68 -17.32 -12.67
N GLU A 278 34.73 -18.19 -11.66
CA GLU A 278 35.53 -19.42 -11.72
C GLU A 278 35.02 -20.42 -12.75
N LYS A 279 33.71 -20.71 -12.73
CA LYS A 279 33.14 -21.81 -13.52
C LYS A 279 32.75 -21.40 -14.94
N VAL A 280 32.32 -20.15 -15.14
CA VAL A 280 31.75 -19.67 -16.40
C VAL A 280 32.68 -18.68 -17.10
N ASN A 281 33.36 -17.81 -16.35
CA ASN A 281 34.29 -16.81 -16.91
C ASN A 281 35.77 -17.27 -16.87
N ASN A 282 36.02 -18.58 -16.81
CA ASN A 282 37.35 -19.19 -16.87
C ASN A 282 38.36 -18.61 -15.86
N GLY A 283 37.91 -18.28 -14.64
CA GLY A 283 38.74 -17.70 -13.58
C GLY A 283 39.10 -16.23 -13.80
N ASN A 284 38.49 -15.54 -14.77
CA ASN A 284 38.69 -14.11 -14.98
C ASN A 284 37.74 -13.29 -14.10
N TYR A 285 38.31 -12.41 -13.26
CA TYR A 285 37.57 -11.53 -12.35
C TYR A 285 37.57 -10.07 -12.79
N ARG A 286 38.27 -9.73 -13.88
CA ARG A 286 38.45 -8.34 -14.33
C ARG A 286 37.31 -7.91 -15.22
N ILE A 287 36.59 -6.86 -14.81
CA ILE A 287 35.43 -6.33 -15.52
C ILE A 287 35.57 -4.85 -15.85
N ARG A 288 34.82 -4.40 -16.86
CA ARG A 288 34.76 -2.99 -17.28
C ARG A 288 33.64 -2.26 -16.53
N THR A 289 33.94 -1.08 -16.02
CA THR A 289 32.97 -0.20 -15.35
C THR A 289 32.45 0.90 -16.28
N SER A 290 31.40 1.61 -15.87
CA SER A 290 30.88 2.79 -16.57
C SER A 290 31.82 4.01 -16.52
N TYR A 291 32.67 4.09 -15.50
CA TYR A 291 33.67 5.14 -15.40
C TYR A 291 34.86 4.90 -16.31
N LYS A 292 35.48 5.98 -16.78
CA LYS A 292 36.64 5.95 -17.68
C LYS A 292 37.91 6.38 -16.96
N ASP A 293 39.04 5.83 -17.37
CA ASP A 293 40.37 6.28 -16.96
C ASP A 293 40.76 7.60 -17.66
N ALA A 294 41.95 8.12 -17.31
CA ALA A 294 42.48 9.36 -17.89
C ALA A 294 42.67 9.30 -19.42
N ASN A 295 42.74 8.10 -20.01
CA ASN A 295 42.88 7.88 -21.45
C ASN A 295 41.51 7.65 -22.14
N GLY A 296 40.40 7.78 -21.41
CA GLY A 296 39.05 7.58 -21.92
C GLY A 296 38.63 6.12 -22.08
N LYS A 297 39.42 5.15 -21.58
CA LYS A 297 39.06 3.72 -21.60
C LYS A 297 38.27 3.34 -20.35
N PRO A 298 37.33 2.38 -20.42
CA PRO A 298 36.62 1.91 -19.24
C PRO A 298 37.59 1.47 -18.14
N LYS A 299 37.40 1.96 -16.92
CA LYS A 299 38.18 1.54 -15.76
C LYS A 299 37.90 0.06 -15.48
N ILE A 300 38.96 -0.70 -15.26
CA ILE A 300 38.90 -2.13 -14.94
C ILE A 300 38.94 -2.31 -13.42
N VAL A 301 38.08 -3.16 -12.89
CA VAL A 301 38.07 -3.56 -11.47
C VAL A 301 38.09 -5.08 -11.34
N ASP A 302 38.53 -5.57 -10.18
CA ASP A 302 38.58 -7.00 -9.86
C ASP A 302 37.39 -7.37 -8.97
N LEU A 303 36.54 -8.31 -9.42
CA LEU A 303 35.32 -8.69 -8.71
C LEU A 303 35.58 -9.38 -7.36
N ARG A 304 36.81 -9.83 -7.05
CA ARG A 304 37.16 -10.33 -5.70
C ARG A 304 37.14 -9.22 -4.65
N ASP A 305 37.34 -7.98 -5.09
CA ASP A 305 37.32 -6.80 -4.26
C ASP A 305 35.97 -6.07 -4.25
N ILE A 306 34.95 -6.64 -4.89
CA ILE A 306 33.61 -6.08 -5.03
C ILE A 306 32.59 -6.95 -4.32
N ASP A 307 31.75 -6.31 -3.50
CA ASP A 307 30.64 -6.93 -2.79
C ASP A 307 29.31 -6.73 -3.53
N VAL A 308 29.15 -5.59 -4.20
CA VAL A 308 27.93 -5.18 -4.90
C VAL A 308 28.22 -4.68 -6.31
N ILE A 309 27.42 -5.12 -7.28
CA ILE A 309 27.46 -4.66 -8.66
C ILE A 309 26.19 -3.86 -8.92
N LEU A 310 26.35 -2.56 -9.19
CA LEU A 310 25.25 -1.67 -9.56
C LEU A 310 25.21 -1.44 -11.06
N THR A 311 24.02 -1.22 -11.60
CA THR A 311 23.81 -0.73 -12.97
C THR A 311 23.63 0.78 -13.01
N GLU A 312 23.88 1.41 -14.16
CA GLU A 312 23.65 2.84 -14.38
C GLU A 312 22.22 3.27 -14.04
N SER A 313 21.24 2.43 -14.35
CA SER A 313 19.85 2.67 -13.99
C SER A 313 19.60 2.72 -12.48
N GLN A 314 20.42 2.10 -11.63
CA GLN A 314 20.28 2.18 -10.17
C GLN A 314 20.86 3.47 -9.57
N PHE A 315 21.99 3.94 -10.10
CA PHE A 315 22.67 5.14 -9.61
C PHE A 315 22.25 6.37 -10.43
N LYS A 316 21.11 6.98 -10.06
CA LYS A 316 20.35 7.94 -10.87
C LYS A 316 21.11 9.19 -11.33
N LEU A 317 22.19 9.58 -10.64
CA LEU A 317 23.05 10.72 -10.98
C LEU A 317 24.54 10.32 -11.04
N TRP A 318 24.85 9.06 -11.37
CA TRP A 318 26.22 8.55 -11.39
C TRP A 318 27.18 9.42 -12.22
N ASP A 319 26.69 9.90 -13.35
CA ASP A 319 27.41 10.71 -14.33
C ASP A 319 27.59 12.17 -13.88
N SER A 320 27.10 12.54 -12.69
CA SER A 320 27.33 13.84 -12.04
C SER A 320 28.54 13.83 -11.10
N PHE A 321 29.21 12.67 -10.98
CA PHE A 321 30.42 12.48 -10.21
C PHE A 321 31.57 12.05 -11.13
N PRO A 322 32.82 12.44 -10.83
CA PRO A 322 33.96 12.06 -11.66
C PRO A 322 34.37 10.58 -11.51
N SER A 323 34.14 9.98 -10.34
CA SER A 323 34.39 8.56 -10.07
C SER A 323 33.59 8.05 -8.86
N ILE A 324 33.53 6.73 -8.69
CA ILE A 324 32.92 6.09 -7.50
C ILE A 324 33.65 6.52 -6.23
N GLU A 325 34.98 6.57 -6.26
CA GLU A 325 35.78 6.88 -5.07
C GLU A 325 35.52 8.30 -4.56
N VAL A 326 35.32 9.26 -5.46
CA VAL A 326 34.94 10.64 -5.07
C VAL A 326 33.55 10.66 -4.45
N TYR A 327 32.60 9.91 -5.02
CA TYR A 327 31.26 9.79 -4.45
C TYR A 327 31.28 9.13 -3.06
N GLU A 328 32.03 8.04 -2.88
CA GLU A 328 32.19 7.34 -1.60
C GLU A 328 32.85 8.23 -0.55
N HIS A 329 33.95 8.90 -0.90
CA HIS A 329 34.62 9.83 0.00
C HIS A 329 33.68 10.96 0.45
N ASN A 330 32.87 11.50 -0.47
CA ASN A 330 31.88 12.51 -0.11
C ASN A 330 30.78 11.92 0.80
N CYS A 331 30.33 10.69 0.55
CA CYS A 331 29.37 10.01 1.42
C CYS A 331 29.92 9.83 2.84
N GLU A 332 31.19 9.43 2.99
CA GLU A 332 31.86 9.31 4.28
C GLU A 332 31.93 10.65 4.99
N LYS A 333 32.40 11.69 4.29
CA LYS A 333 32.49 13.07 4.81
C LYS A 333 31.13 13.62 5.25
N ASN A 334 30.08 13.32 4.49
CA ASN A 334 28.73 13.82 4.71
C ASN A 334 27.86 12.87 5.55
N ASN A 335 28.44 11.79 6.09
CA ASN A 335 27.76 10.78 6.90
C ASN A 335 26.51 10.16 6.22
N LEU A 336 26.54 9.98 4.90
CA LEU A 336 25.44 9.42 4.13
C LEU A 336 25.45 7.89 4.20
N LYS A 337 24.36 7.27 4.65
CA LYS A 337 24.32 5.84 4.97
C LYS A 337 23.61 5.01 3.91
N TRP A 338 24.14 3.81 3.67
CA TRP A 338 23.44 2.76 2.97
C TRP A 338 22.28 2.25 3.81
N GLY A 339 21.16 1.95 3.16
CA GLY A 339 19.97 1.49 3.83
C GLY A 339 19.18 0.47 3.04
N VAL A 340 18.60 -0.49 3.75
CA VAL A 340 17.63 -1.43 3.22
C VAL A 340 16.24 -0.94 3.59
N SER A 341 15.40 -0.69 2.58
CA SER A 341 14.01 -0.26 2.78
C SER A 341 13.06 -1.46 2.90
N LEU A 342 13.29 -2.49 2.10
CA LEU A 342 12.56 -3.76 2.08
C LEU A 342 13.53 -4.89 1.72
N HIS A 343 13.25 -6.10 2.15
CA HIS A 343 13.96 -7.31 1.72
C HIS A 343 12.97 -8.46 1.53
N SER A 344 13.34 -9.45 0.72
CA SER A 344 12.46 -10.56 0.37
C SER A 344 12.17 -11.39 1.63
N PRO A 345 10.96 -11.96 1.79
CA PRO A 345 10.64 -12.76 2.96
C PRO A 345 11.45 -14.07 2.97
N LYS A 346 11.53 -14.72 4.14
CA LYS A 346 12.09 -16.09 4.28
C LYS A 346 11.24 -17.14 3.56
N LYS A 347 9.93 -16.91 3.49
CA LYS A 347 8.95 -17.80 2.86
C LYS A 347 7.82 -16.99 2.24
N ASP A 348 7.46 -17.32 1.02
CA ASP A 348 6.30 -16.72 0.35
C ASP A 348 4.99 -17.17 0.98
N LYS A 349 3.97 -16.31 0.86
CA LYS A 349 2.62 -16.66 1.27
C LYS A 349 2.06 -17.76 0.36
N ASP A 350 1.06 -18.48 0.85
CA ASP A 350 0.34 -19.49 0.06
C ASP A 350 -1.02 -18.99 -0.46
N ILE A 351 -1.47 -17.85 0.05
CA ILE A 351 -2.78 -17.27 -0.24
C ILE A 351 -2.62 -15.91 -0.93
N LEU A 352 -3.14 -15.82 -2.15
CA LEU A 352 -3.28 -14.58 -2.91
C LEU A 352 -4.66 -13.98 -2.61
N LYS A 353 -4.68 -12.69 -2.26
CA LYS A 353 -5.92 -11.89 -2.27
C LYS A 353 -6.07 -11.24 -3.63
N MET A 354 -7.17 -11.58 -4.30
CA MET A 354 -7.54 -10.98 -5.57
C MET A 354 -8.09 -9.56 -5.37
N ASN A 355 -8.33 -8.85 -6.47
CA ASN A 355 -9.08 -7.62 -6.47
C ASN A 355 -9.92 -7.55 -7.75
N TYR A 356 -10.88 -6.62 -7.80
CA TYR A 356 -11.77 -6.48 -8.96
C TYR A 356 -11.04 -6.21 -10.28
N GLN A 357 -9.88 -5.54 -10.25
CA GLN A 357 -9.12 -5.22 -11.46
C GLN A 357 -8.50 -6.47 -12.08
N PHE A 358 -8.06 -7.42 -11.26
CA PHE A 358 -7.56 -8.73 -11.72
C PHE A 358 -8.67 -9.61 -12.26
N LEU A 359 -9.86 -9.55 -11.68
CA LEU A 359 -10.97 -10.45 -12.02
C LEU A 359 -11.79 -9.95 -13.21
N GLN A 360 -11.99 -8.64 -13.35
CA GLN A 360 -12.81 -8.07 -14.43
C GLN A 360 -12.22 -8.28 -15.82
N THR A 361 -10.90 -8.42 -15.89
CA THR A 361 -10.10 -8.62 -17.11
C THR A 361 -10.06 -10.08 -17.56
N LEU A 362 -10.66 -11.00 -16.79
CA LEU A 362 -10.81 -12.42 -17.15
C LEU A 362 -12.14 -12.67 -17.87
N ASN A 363 -12.21 -13.77 -18.61
CA ASN A 363 -13.41 -14.29 -19.24
C ASN A 363 -13.98 -15.44 -18.39
N LEU A 364 -14.81 -15.10 -17.40
CA LEU A 364 -15.37 -16.07 -16.44
C LEU A 364 -16.88 -16.24 -16.60
N ASN A 365 -17.35 -17.48 -16.69
CA ASN A 365 -18.78 -17.78 -16.65
C ASN A 365 -19.30 -17.89 -15.19
N ASN A 366 -20.57 -18.27 -14.98
CA ASN A 366 -21.14 -18.38 -13.63
C ASN A 366 -20.52 -19.51 -12.81
N GLU A 367 -20.27 -20.67 -13.43
CA GLU A 367 -19.62 -21.81 -12.77
C GLU A 367 -18.18 -21.46 -12.36
N ASP A 368 -17.47 -20.71 -13.21
CA ASP A 368 -16.14 -20.22 -12.93
C ASP A 368 -16.15 -19.28 -11.71
N ILE A 369 -17.12 -18.36 -11.64
CA ILE A 369 -17.32 -17.44 -10.50
C ILE A 369 -17.55 -18.21 -9.21
N GLU A 370 -18.43 -19.22 -9.22
CA GLU A 370 -18.68 -20.07 -8.06
C GLU A 370 -17.39 -20.76 -7.58
N LYS A 371 -16.64 -21.37 -8.52
CA LYS A 371 -15.37 -22.07 -8.23
C LYS A 371 -14.30 -21.15 -7.64
N ILE A 372 -14.08 -19.96 -8.20
CA ILE A 372 -13.04 -19.05 -7.65
C ILE A 372 -13.44 -18.47 -6.29
N CYS A 373 -14.74 -18.34 -6.02
CA CYS A 373 -15.24 -17.81 -4.76
C CYS A 373 -15.36 -18.87 -3.67
N GLU A 374 -15.38 -20.16 -4.02
CA GLU A 374 -15.58 -21.29 -3.10
C GLU A 374 -14.67 -21.20 -1.85
N LYS A 375 -13.36 -21.02 -2.06
CA LYS A 375 -12.39 -20.94 -0.97
C LYS A 375 -12.68 -19.78 -0.02
N PHE A 376 -13.07 -18.62 -0.57
CA PHE A 376 -13.46 -17.45 0.22
C PHE A 376 -14.76 -17.70 0.99
N VAL A 377 -15.76 -18.28 0.33
CA VAL A 377 -17.06 -18.58 0.94
C VAL A 377 -16.87 -19.54 2.12
N ASN A 378 -16.22 -20.67 1.89
CA ASN A 378 -15.91 -21.67 2.91
C ASN A 378 -15.10 -21.07 4.07
N TRP A 379 -14.14 -20.19 3.74
CA TRP A 379 -13.34 -19.52 4.75
C TRP A 379 -14.18 -18.67 5.70
N ILE A 380 -15.08 -17.83 5.17
CA ILE A 380 -15.93 -16.95 5.97
C ILE A 380 -17.02 -17.72 6.71
N THR A 381 -17.67 -18.72 6.09
CA THR A 381 -18.72 -19.52 6.73
C THR A 381 -18.21 -20.34 7.90
N GLY A 382 -16.92 -20.70 7.91
CA GLY A 382 -16.29 -21.43 9.02
C GLY A 382 -16.20 -20.61 10.33
N VAL A 383 -16.27 -19.28 10.27
CA VAL A 383 -16.14 -18.41 11.46
C VAL A 383 -17.46 -18.34 12.21
N ASN A 384 -17.54 -18.97 13.39
CA ASN A 384 -18.68 -18.87 14.28
C ASN A 384 -18.29 -19.14 15.76
N SER A 385 -19.18 -18.83 16.70
CA SER A 385 -18.93 -18.99 18.14
C SER A 385 -18.86 -20.44 18.60
N GLY A 386 -19.37 -21.40 17.82
CA GLY A 386 -19.27 -22.84 18.11
C GLY A 386 -17.91 -23.44 17.74
N ASN A 387 -17.15 -22.78 16.85
CA ASN A 387 -15.77 -23.12 16.52
C ASN A 387 -14.83 -21.95 16.85
N ILE A 388 -14.57 -21.78 18.14
CA ILE A 388 -13.74 -20.67 18.65
C ILE A 388 -12.32 -20.72 18.09
N TYR A 389 -11.74 -21.90 17.88
CA TYR A 389 -10.37 -22.01 17.37
C TYR A 389 -10.25 -21.65 15.89
N TYR A 390 -11.25 -21.98 15.07
CA TYR A 390 -11.34 -21.45 13.70
C TYR A 390 -11.48 -19.93 13.69
N THR A 391 -12.28 -19.38 14.62
CA THR A 391 -12.42 -17.92 14.79
C THR A 391 -11.11 -17.26 15.22
N ILE A 392 -10.36 -17.89 16.13
CA ILE A 392 -9.03 -17.42 16.55
C ILE A 392 -8.06 -17.43 15.35
N LEU A 393 -8.03 -18.50 14.55
CA LEU A 393 -7.23 -18.56 13.32
C LEU A 393 -7.61 -17.44 12.33
N PHE A 394 -8.91 -17.17 12.16
CA PHE A 394 -9.40 -16.05 11.36
C PHE A 394 -8.87 -14.69 11.84
N LEU A 395 -8.81 -14.48 13.16
CA LEU A 395 -8.30 -13.24 13.76
C LEU A 395 -6.77 -13.12 13.67
N LEU A 396 -6.04 -14.23 13.75
CA LEU A 396 -4.58 -14.29 13.63
C LEU A 396 -4.10 -14.15 12.18
N GLY A 397 -4.90 -14.57 11.20
CA GLY A 397 -4.59 -14.44 9.77
C GLY A 397 -4.12 -15.75 9.13
N THR A 398 -3.12 -15.69 8.24
CA THR A 398 -2.57 -16.84 7.50
C THR A 398 -1.23 -17.28 8.06
N ASP A 399 -0.82 -18.50 7.73
CA ASP A 399 0.53 -19.02 8.03
C ASP A 399 0.87 -19.00 9.53
N VAL A 400 -0.14 -19.18 10.37
CA VAL A 400 -0.03 -19.21 11.83
C VAL A 400 0.84 -20.41 12.23
N THR A 401 2.04 -20.17 12.75
CA THR A 401 2.95 -21.19 13.31
C THR A 401 3.04 -21.02 14.83
N ASP A 402 3.55 -22.01 15.53
CA ASP A 402 3.79 -21.95 16.98
C ASP A 402 4.60 -20.72 17.37
N GLU A 403 5.72 -20.52 16.69
CA GLU A 403 6.60 -19.36 16.87
C GLU A 403 5.83 -18.05 16.62
N LYS A 404 5.02 -17.98 15.55
CA LYS A 404 4.21 -16.78 15.29
C LYS A 404 3.14 -16.54 16.32
N ILE A 405 2.52 -17.58 16.87
CA ILE A 405 1.52 -17.39 17.93
C ILE A 405 2.21 -16.88 19.19
N MET A 406 3.33 -17.49 19.60
CA MET A 406 4.09 -17.03 20.77
C MET A 406 4.60 -15.60 20.57
N ASN A 407 5.21 -15.32 19.42
CA ASN A 407 5.65 -13.97 19.05
C ASN A 407 4.47 -12.98 18.96
N TYR A 408 3.28 -13.42 18.52
CA TYR A 408 2.08 -12.59 18.57
C TYR A 408 1.62 -12.32 20.00
N LEU A 409 1.65 -13.32 20.89
CA LEU A 409 1.32 -13.14 22.30
C LEU A 409 2.34 -12.24 23.03
N GLU A 410 3.60 -12.25 22.60
CA GLU A 410 4.66 -11.40 23.17
C GLU A 410 4.63 -9.97 22.61
N LYS A 411 4.60 -9.82 21.28
CA LYS A 411 4.86 -8.54 20.59
C LYS A 411 3.64 -7.87 19.95
N SER A 412 2.49 -8.56 19.83
CA SER A 412 1.30 -7.94 19.19
C SER A 412 0.60 -6.95 20.12
N GLU A 413 0.29 -5.78 19.57
CA GLU A 413 -0.53 -4.74 20.20
C GLU A 413 -2.04 -5.03 20.13
N ASN A 414 -2.45 -6.14 19.51
CA ASN A 414 -3.86 -6.51 19.38
C ASN A 414 -4.35 -7.28 20.62
N HIS A 415 -4.48 -6.54 21.71
CA HIS A 415 -4.71 -7.07 23.04
C HIS A 415 -6.04 -7.80 23.22
N TRP A 416 -7.12 -7.39 22.55
CA TRP A 416 -8.41 -8.08 22.68
C TRP A 416 -8.37 -9.49 22.06
N VAL A 417 -7.62 -9.67 20.97
CA VAL A 417 -7.38 -11.00 20.39
C VAL A 417 -6.49 -11.83 21.31
N LYS A 418 -5.43 -11.23 21.88
CA LYS A 418 -4.57 -11.91 22.88
C LYS A 418 -5.38 -12.40 24.07
N SER A 419 -6.27 -11.55 24.61
CA SER A 419 -7.16 -11.92 25.70
C SER A 419 -8.11 -13.04 25.29
N LEU A 420 -8.69 -12.99 24.10
CA LEU A 420 -9.58 -14.04 23.58
C LEU A 420 -8.85 -15.39 23.39
N ILE A 421 -7.57 -15.36 22.98
CA ILE A 421 -6.72 -16.54 22.87
C ILE A 421 -6.48 -17.18 24.24
N VAL A 422 -6.11 -16.36 25.22
CA VAL A 422 -5.82 -16.83 26.59
C VAL A 422 -7.08 -17.27 27.32
N ASN A 423 -8.21 -16.59 27.10
CA ASN A 423 -9.49 -16.96 27.68
C ASN A 423 -10.61 -16.96 26.61
N PRO A 424 -10.85 -18.12 25.96
CA PRO A 424 -11.89 -18.27 24.94
C PRO A 424 -13.31 -17.91 25.39
N SER A 425 -13.61 -17.92 26.70
CA SER A 425 -14.94 -17.53 27.21
C SER A 425 -15.29 -16.07 26.94
N LEU A 426 -14.28 -15.22 26.69
CA LEU A 426 -14.45 -13.82 26.30
C LEU A 426 -15.20 -13.66 24.97
N ILE A 427 -15.36 -14.73 24.17
CA ILE A 427 -16.27 -14.71 23.02
C ILE A 427 -17.71 -14.36 23.43
N ASN A 428 -18.08 -14.53 24.70
CA ASN A 428 -19.41 -14.17 25.20
C ASN A 428 -19.58 -12.67 25.53
N ASP A 429 -18.51 -11.89 25.42
CA ASP A 429 -18.59 -10.44 25.50
C ASP A 429 -19.28 -9.83 24.26
N LYS A 430 -20.24 -8.93 24.51
CA LYS A 430 -21.00 -8.26 23.46
C LYS A 430 -20.10 -7.44 22.53
N TYR A 431 -19.05 -6.83 23.07
CA TYR A 431 -18.14 -6.02 22.27
C TYR A 431 -17.27 -6.90 21.36
N ILE A 432 -16.67 -7.98 21.87
CA ILE A 432 -15.90 -8.95 21.08
C ILE A 432 -16.77 -9.58 19.98
N LYS A 433 -17.99 -10.02 20.29
CA LYS A 433 -18.95 -10.53 19.27
C LYS A 433 -19.20 -9.51 18.17
N LYS A 434 -19.44 -8.26 18.56
CA LYS A 434 -19.69 -7.17 17.63
C LYS A 434 -18.47 -6.89 16.75
N LYS A 435 -17.26 -6.93 17.30
CA LYS A 435 -16.00 -6.80 16.55
C LYS A 435 -15.85 -7.89 15.50
N ILE A 436 -16.03 -9.16 15.89
CA ILE A 436 -15.96 -10.30 14.95
C ILE A 436 -17.01 -10.16 13.85
N TYR A 437 -18.27 -9.87 14.21
CA TYR A 437 -19.34 -9.64 13.23
C TYR A 437 -19.00 -8.51 12.24
N ASP A 438 -18.49 -7.38 12.72
CA ASP A 438 -18.16 -6.24 11.87
C ASP A 438 -16.94 -6.53 10.97
N LEU A 439 -15.95 -7.27 11.47
CA LEU A 439 -14.82 -7.76 10.67
C LEU A 439 -15.31 -8.68 9.54
N MET A 440 -16.17 -9.66 9.84
CA MET A 440 -16.74 -10.55 8.82
C MET A 440 -17.59 -9.79 7.81
N LYS A 441 -18.46 -8.89 8.27
CA LYS A 441 -19.25 -8.03 7.39
C LYS A 441 -18.36 -7.21 6.46
N LYS A 442 -17.25 -6.66 6.96
CA LYS A 442 -16.26 -5.93 6.14
C LYS A 442 -15.60 -6.86 5.11
N LYS A 443 -15.26 -8.10 5.49
CA LYS A 443 -14.72 -9.11 4.56
C LYS A 443 -15.71 -9.47 3.46
N ILE A 444 -16.98 -9.72 3.78
CA ILE A 444 -18.02 -10.01 2.79
C ILE A 444 -18.19 -8.84 1.82
N GLN A 445 -18.27 -7.61 2.34
CA GLN A 445 -18.36 -6.40 1.50
C GLN A 445 -17.13 -6.21 0.59
N ARG A 446 -15.93 -6.55 1.07
CA ARG A 446 -14.72 -6.58 0.25
C ARG A 446 -14.73 -7.73 -0.77
N GLY A 447 -15.31 -8.88 -0.43
CA GLY A 447 -15.58 -9.98 -1.35
C GLY A 447 -16.47 -9.54 -2.53
N CYS A 448 -17.50 -8.72 -2.29
CA CYS A 448 -18.28 -8.08 -3.35
C CYS A 448 -17.46 -7.14 -4.27
N LEU A 449 -16.28 -6.70 -3.81
CA LEU A 449 -15.29 -5.92 -4.59
C LEU A 449 -14.16 -6.82 -5.15
N GLY A 450 -14.35 -8.14 -5.16
CA GLY A 450 -13.37 -9.09 -5.71
C GLY A 450 -12.19 -9.40 -4.79
N ASP A 451 -12.19 -8.98 -3.53
CA ASP A 451 -11.20 -9.37 -2.51
C ASP A 451 -11.49 -10.79 -1.99
N ILE A 452 -11.42 -11.75 -2.91
CA ILE A 452 -11.51 -13.18 -2.67
C ILE A 452 -10.11 -13.78 -2.54
N ILE A 453 -10.03 -15.02 -2.07
CA ILE A 453 -8.75 -15.70 -1.81
C ILE A 453 -8.54 -16.88 -2.77
N LEU A 454 -7.36 -16.96 -3.37
CA LEU A 454 -6.91 -18.06 -4.22
C LEU A 454 -5.56 -18.60 -3.73
N ASP A 455 -5.15 -19.76 -4.24
CA ASP A 455 -3.78 -20.25 -4.06
C ASP A 455 -2.81 -19.43 -4.91
N GLY A 456 -1.81 -18.82 -4.27
CA GLY A 456 -0.89 -17.90 -4.92
C GLY A 456 -0.23 -16.92 -3.98
N ASN A 457 0.56 -16.00 -4.53
CA ASN A 457 1.25 -14.96 -3.76
C ASN A 457 1.72 -13.80 -4.62
N PHE A 458 2.26 -12.78 -3.96
CA PHE A 458 3.08 -11.77 -4.60
C PHE A 458 4.56 -12.15 -4.45
N GLN A 459 5.31 -12.06 -5.55
CA GLN A 459 6.75 -12.31 -5.60
C GLN A 459 7.44 -11.16 -6.33
N THR A 460 8.68 -10.86 -5.95
CA THR A 460 9.52 -9.84 -6.61
C THR A 460 9.81 -10.24 -8.05
N LEU A 461 9.73 -9.28 -8.97
CA LEU A 461 10.24 -9.44 -10.33
C LEU A 461 11.77 -9.37 -10.30
N VAL A 462 12.41 -10.38 -10.88
CA VAL A 462 13.86 -10.52 -10.94
C VAL A 462 14.23 -10.73 -12.40
N SER A 463 15.10 -9.90 -12.95
CA SER A 463 15.71 -10.18 -14.24
C SER A 463 16.78 -11.26 -14.06
N ASP A 464 17.01 -12.10 -15.07
CA ASP A 464 17.96 -13.22 -15.00
C ASP A 464 19.34 -12.77 -14.47
N PRO A 465 19.73 -13.16 -13.23
CA PRO A 465 20.98 -12.72 -12.64
C PRO A 465 22.20 -13.41 -13.25
N TYR A 466 22.01 -14.58 -13.88
CA TYR A 466 23.06 -15.27 -14.63
C TYR A 466 23.36 -14.50 -15.93
N ALA A 467 22.31 -14.08 -16.65
CA ALA A 467 22.45 -13.21 -17.81
C ALA A 467 23.12 -11.88 -17.47
N MET A 468 22.79 -11.31 -16.31
CA MET A 468 23.43 -10.10 -15.81
C MET A 468 24.94 -10.31 -15.59
N MET A 469 25.35 -11.44 -15.03
CA MET A 469 26.77 -11.77 -14.89
C MET A 469 27.47 -12.00 -16.23
N GLN A 470 26.80 -12.59 -17.23
CA GLN A 470 27.35 -12.66 -18.59
C GLN A 470 27.66 -11.26 -19.13
N HIS A 471 26.73 -10.32 -18.99
CA HIS A 471 26.93 -8.93 -19.41
C HIS A 471 28.10 -8.26 -18.66
N VAL A 472 28.11 -8.37 -17.32
CA VAL A 472 29.18 -7.84 -16.46
C VAL A 472 30.56 -8.34 -16.87
N CYS A 473 30.66 -9.64 -17.18
CA CYS A 473 31.90 -10.29 -17.61
C CYS A 473 32.26 -10.05 -19.08
N GLY A 474 31.39 -9.40 -19.86
CA GLY A 474 31.59 -9.18 -21.30
C GLY A 474 31.42 -10.44 -22.16
N LEU A 475 30.65 -11.42 -21.65
CA LEU A 475 30.25 -12.63 -22.36
C LEU A 475 28.98 -12.40 -23.19
N GLU A 476 28.66 -13.33 -24.08
CA GLU A 476 27.38 -13.31 -24.78
C GLU A 476 26.23 -13.49 -23.78
N VAL A 477 25.25 -12.59 -23.83
CA VAL A 477 24.12 -12.54 -22.90
C VAL A 477 23.01 -13.46 -23.40
N THR A 478 22.99 -14.69 -22.90
CA THR A 478 22.00 -15.72 -23.26
C THR A 478 21.02 -16.01 -22.12
N GLY A 479 21.45 -15.81 -20.87
CA GLY A 479 20.77 -16.31 -19.67
C GLY A 479 20.70 -17.83 -19.62
N LEU A 480 19.96 -18.34 -18.63
CA LEU A 480 19.61 -19.77 -18.53
C LEU A 480 18.18 -20.07 -19.01
N LEU A 481 17.35 -19.04 -19.13
CA LEU A 481 15.95 -19.16 -19.51
C LEU A 481 15.78 -18.77 -20.99
N GLY A 482 15.12 -19.63 -21.76
CA GLY A 482 14.71 -19.32 -23.13
C GLY A 482 13.56 -18.31 -23.20
N LYS A 483 13.19 -17.93 -24.43
CA LYS A 483 12.05 -17.04 -24.68
C LYS A 483 10.76 -17.65 -24.10
N ARG A 484 10.03 -16.87 -23.29
CA ARG A 484 8.81 -17.30 -22.57
C ARG A 484 9.04 -18.45 -21.58
N GLU A 485 10.27 -18.57 -21.08
CA GLU A 485 10.60 -19.42 -19.95
C GLU A 485 10.87 -18.53 -18.72
N TYR A 486 10.48 -19.04 -17.56
CA TYR A 486 10.59 -18.32 -16.29
C TYR A 486 11.01 -19.30 -15.20
N TYR A 487 11.52 -18.80 -14.10
CA TYR A 487 11.84 -19.62 -12.93
C TYR A 487 11.21 -19.04 -11.67
N SER A 488 10.65 -19.91 -10.84
CA SER A 488 10.19 -19.57 -9.49
C SER A 488 10.41 -20.80 -8.63
N ASN A 489 11.39 -20.74 -7.73
CA ASN A 489 11.65 -21.85 -6.82
C ASN A 489 10.39 -22.22 -6.03
N TYR A 490 9.66 -21.22 -5.51
CA TYR A 490 8.40 -21.43 -4.78
C TYR A 490 7.42 -22.36 -5.53
N TRP A 491 7.13 -22.05 -6.79
CA TRP A 491 6.18 -22.83 -7.59
C TRP A 491 6.78 -24.16 -8.08
N ASN A 492 8.07 -24.17 -8.42
CA ASN A 492 8.79 -25.37 -8.82
C ASN A 492 8.84 -26.44 -7.71
N GLN A 493 8.99 -26.04 -6.45
CA GLN A 493 8.91 -26.95 -5.30
C GLN A 493 7.51 -27.53 -5.10
N LYS A 494 6.47 -26.86 -5.60
CA LYS A 494 5.08 -27.36 -5.60
C LYS A 494 4.72 -28.19 -6.85
N GLY A 495 5.66 -28.39 -7.77
CA GLY A 495 5.40 -29.08 -9.04
C GLY A 495 4.47 -28.30 -9.98
N VAL A 496 4.31 -26.99 -9.78
CA VAL A 496 3.46 -26.15 -10.62
C VAL A 496 4.26 -25.66 -11.82
N LYS A 497 3.75 -25.94 -13.03
CA LYS A 497 4.39 -25.55 -14.29
C LYS A 497 3.85 -24.26 -14.89
N TYR A 498 2.57 -23.95 -14.66
CA TYR A 498 1.91 -22.79 -15.25
C TYR A 498 1.26 -21.95 -14.16
N VAL A 499 1.48 -20.64 -14.20
CA VAL A 499 0.82 -19.66 -13.35
C VAL A 499 0.40 -18.46 -14.16
N ASP A 500 -0.74 -17.87 -13.82
CA ASP A 500 -1.09 -16.54 -14.30
C ASP A 500 -0.31 -15.50 -13.50
N SER A 501 0.14 -14.43 -14.14
CA SER A 501 0.85 -13.31 -13.51
C SER A 501 0.17 -11.98 -13.79
N MET A 502 0.09 -11.13 -12.76
CA MET A 502 -0.65 -9.88 -12.77
C MET A 502 0.11 -8.81 -11.96
N ARG A 503 0.26 -7.59 -12.50
CA ARG A 503 0.82 -6.43 -11.78
C ARG A 503 -0.22 -5.34 -11.59
N ALA A 504 -0.58 -5.03 -10.35
CA ALA A 504 -1.56 -3.99 -10.07
C ALA A 504 -1.04 -2.57 -10.40
N PRO A 505 -1.92 -1.65 -10.85
CA PRO A 505 -3.32 -1.84 -11.22
C PRO A 505 -3.52 -2.38 -12.66
N LEU A 506 -4.42 -3.36 -12.85
CA LEU A 506 -4.77 -3.86 -14.19
C LEU A 506 -5.92 -3.05 -14.79
N THR A 507 -5.85 -2.80 -16.09
CA THR A 507 -6.86 -2.07 -16.89
C THR A 507 -7.27 -2.81 -18.17
N TYR A 508 -6.40 -3.66 -18.73
CA TYR A 508 -6.63 -4.37 -19.97
C TYR A 508 -6.30 -5.86 -19.87
N ARG A 509 -6.91 -6.64 -20.78
CA ARG A 509 -6.86 -8.11 -20.79
C ARG A 509 -5.46 -8.67 -21.03
N SER A 510 -4.63 -7.98 -21.82
CA SER A 510 -3.25 -8.40 -22.12
C SER A 510 -2.32 -8.36 -20.91
N GLU A 511 -2.74 -7.76 -19.79
CA GLU A 511 -1.92 -7.61 -18.58
C GLU A 511 -1.92 -8.88 -17.70
N HIS A 512 -2.68 -9.90 -18.12
CA HIS A 512 -2.52 -11.28 -17.67
C HIS A 512 -1.48 -11.97 -18.54
N LEU A 513 -0.43 -12.51 -17.92
CA LEU A 513 0.60 -13.27 -18.63
C LEU A 513 0.80 -14.64 -17.98
N ILE A 514 0.53 -15.70 -18.75
CA ILE A 514 0.78 -17.08 -18.32
C ILE A 514 2.27 -17.38 -18.40
N LEU A 515 2.87 -17.69 -17.25
CA LEU A 515 4.28 -18.04 -17.11
C LEU A 515 4.46 -19.55 -17.20
N ASN A 516 5.38 -19.98 -18.08
CA ASN A 516 5.83 -21.36 -18.21
C ASN A 516 7.09 -21.55 -17.37
N LEU A 517 6.90 -22.09 -16.16
CA LEU A 517 7.95 -22.26 -15.17
C LEU A 517 8.83 -23.46 -15.54
N LYS A 518 10.14 -23.25 -15.50
CA LYS A 518 11.16 -24.26 -15.79
C LYS A 518 11.93 -24.62 -14.54
N ARG A 519 12.37 -25.88 -14.53
CA ARG A 519 13.21 -26.47 -13.48
C ARG A 519 14.17 -27.45 -14.14
N ASN A 520 15.45 -27.29 -13.86
CA ASN A 520 16.52 -28.22 -14.20
C ASN A 520 17.68 -28.01 -13.21
N GLU A 521 18.73 -28.83 -13.29
CA GLU A 521 19.84 -28.78 -12.35
C GLU A 521 20.60 -27.45 -12.41
N ASP A 522 20.84 -26.87 -13.60
CA ASP A 522 21.54 -25.59 -13.74
C ASP A 522 20.76 -24.42 -13.15
N LEU A 523 19.44 -24.36 -13.39
CA LEU A 523 18.55 -23.35 -12.82
C LEU A 523 18.54 -23.46 -11.29
N ASP A 524 18.32 -24.67 -10.75
CA ASP A 524 18.31 -24.92 -9.30
C ASP A 524 19.69 -24.56 -8.69
N TYR A 525 20.78 -24.80 -9.42
CA TYR A 525 22.15 -24.50 -8.99
C TYR A 525 22.45 -23.01 -8.91
N TRP A 526 22.28 -22.28 -10.01
CA TRP A 526 22.62 -20.86 -10.09
C TRP A 526 21.63 -19.97 -9.36
N TYR A 527 20.37 -20.40 -9.26
CA TYR A 527 19.30 -19.66 -8.60
C TYR A 527 18.99 -20.17 -7.19
N ARG A 528 19.88 -20.97 -6.57
CA ARG A 528 19.71 -21.51 -5.21
C ARG A 528 19.47 -20.45 -4.12
N TYR A 529 20.02 -19.24 -4.28
CA TYR A 529 19.77 -18.12 -3.36
C TYR A 529 18.49 -17.33 -3.70
N ASN A 530 17.87 -17.60 -4.85
CA ASN A 530 16.61 -17.04 -5.33
C ASN A 530 15.45 -17.98 -5.00
N TYR A 531 15.31 -18.31 -3.71
CA TYR A 531 14.28 -19.22 -3.22
C TYR A 531 12.86 -18.62 -3.28
N THR A 532 12.77 -17.30 -3.47
CA THR A 532 11.59 -16.47 -3.74
C THR A 532 11.91 -15.53 -4.91
N GLY A 533 10.87 -14.98 -5.54
CA GLY A 533 10.96 -14.14 -6.73
C GLY A 533 10.59 -14.89 -8.01
N ILE A 534 10.17 -14.15 -9.02
CA ILE A 534 9.95 -14.64 -10.39
C ILE A 534 11.12 -14.17 -11.24
N ILE A 535 11.95 -15.10 -11.68
CA ILE A 535 13.07 -14.82 -12.59
C ILE A 535 12.55 -14.81 -14.02
N VAL A 536 12.77 -13.69 -14.69
CA VAL A 536 12.31 -13.37 -16.04
C VAL A 536 13.47 -13.50 -17.01
N ASN A 537 13.21 -14.17 -18.15
CA ASN A 537 14.18 -14.30 -19.23
C ASN A 537 14.57 -12.94 -19.84
N VAL A 538 15.75 -12.87 -20.47
CA VAL A 538 16.26 -11.65 -21.12
C VAL A 538 15.85 -11.51 -22.59
N HIS A 539 14.89 -12.29 -23.07
CA HIS A 539 14.53 -12.37 -24.50
C HIS A 539 13.17 -11.76 -24.83
N GLY A 540 12.30 -11.62 -23.84
CA GLY A 540 10.89 -11.27 -24.02
C GLY A 540 10.56 -9.79 -23.98
N SER A 541 9.29 -9.48 -23.76
CA SER A 541 8.72 -8.12 -23.69
C SER A 541 7.71 -8.00 -22.55
N GLU A 542 7.81 -8.87 -21.54
CA GLU A 542 6.82 -9.08 -20.47
C GLU A 542 6.57 -7.82 -19.64
N THR A 543 7.58 -6.95 -19.51
CA THR A 543 7.44 -5.66 -18.83
C THR A 543 6.37 -4.77 -19.47
N MET A 544 6.09 -4.92 -20.78
CA MET A 544 4.96 -4.23 -21.44
C MET A 544 3.59 -4.74 -20.95
N ASN A 545 3.47 -6.04 -20.67
CA ASN A 545 2.26 -6.64 -20.13
C ASN A 545 2.07 -6.27 -18.66
N TRP A 546 3.16 -6.12 -17.90
CA TRP A 546 3.13 -5.69 -16.50
C TRP A 546 3.21 -4.17 -16.34
N ALA A 547 2.43 -3.44 -17.13
CA ALA A 547 2.27 -1.99 -17.02
C ALA A 547 3.59 -1.19 -17.03
N GLY A 548 4.56 -1.61 -17.84
CA GLY A 548 5.89 -0.98 -17.93
C GLY A 548 6.75 -1.18 -16.68
N SER A 549 6.74 -2.40 -16.11
CA SER A 549 7.54 -2.73 -14.93
C SER A 549 9.04 -2.61 -15.17
N ASP A 550 9.76 -2.34 -14.10
CA ASP A 550 11.21 -2.46 -14.04
C ASP A 550 11.58 -3.53 -13.00
N PHE A 551 12.86 -3.62 -12.68
CA PHE A 551 13.38 -4.56 -11.69
C PHE A 551 13.89 -3.82 -10.45
N ASP A 552 13.31 -2.67 -10.11
CA ASP A 552 13.71 -1.82 -8.97
C ASP A 552 13.07 -2.21 -7.63
N TYR A 553 12.61 -3.47 -7.56
CA TYR A 553 11.81 -4.13 -6.51
C TYR A 553 10.30 -4.18 -6.78
N ASP A 554 9.89 -4.13 -8.06
CA ASP A 554 8.52 -4.43 -8.47
C ASP A 554 8.10 -5.86 -8.08
N ILE A 555 6.80 -6.05 -7.82
CA ILE A 555 6.22 -7.36 -7.46
C ILE A 555 5.05 -7.69 -8.39
N ILE A 556 4.87 -8.98 -8.67
CA ILE A 556 3.71 -9.51 -9.41
C ILE A 556 2.94 -10.52 -8.56
N ALA A 557 1.62 -10.48 -8.67
CA ALA A 557 0.75 -11.54 -8.17
C ALA A 557 0.83 -12.74 -9.11
N THR A 558 0.96 -13.93 -8.55
CA THR A 558 0.92 -15.19 -9.31
C THR A 558 -0.07 -16.17 -8.70
N THR A 559 -0.78 -16.91 -9.54
CA THR A 559 -1.70 -17.97 -9.10
C THR A 559 -1.69 -19.16 -10.06
N SER A 560 -1.75 -20.37 -9.50
CA SER A 560 -1.90 -21.62 -10.25
C SER A 560 -3.37 -22.05 -10.41
N ASN A 561 -4.33 -21.20 -10.03
CA ASN A 561 -5.75 -21.53 -10.10
C ASN A 561 -6.17 -21.79 -11.56
N GLU A 562 -6.67 -23.00 -11.84
CA GLU A 562 -7.01 -23.42 -13.19
C GLU A 562 -8.15 -22.59 -13.81
N THR A 563 -9.10 -22.13 -13.00
CA THR A 563 -10.20 -21.30 -13.48
C THR A 563 -9.69 -19.94 -13.93
N VAL A 564 -8.74 -19.35 -13.21
CA VAL A 564 -8.05 -18.12 -13.65
C VAL A 564 -7.27 -18.37 -14.94
N LEU A 565 -6.45 -19.42 -14.99
CA LEU A 565 -5.65 -19.76 -16.19
C LEU A 565 -6.52 -19.94 -17.44
N ARG A 566 -7.68 -20.60 -17.32
CA ARG A 566 -8.64 -20.74 -18.43
C ARG A 566 -9.35 -19.44 -18.78
N GLY A 567 -9.56 -18.57 -17.79
CA GLY A 567 -10.20 -17.27 -17.95
C GLY A 567 -9.33 -16.20 -18.62
N VAL A 568 -8.02 -16.42 -18.76
CA VAL A 568 -7.13 -15.47 -19.47
C VAL A 568 -7.54 -15.40 -20.95
N TYR A 569 -7.76 -14.19 -21.46
CA TYR A 569 -8.02 -13.97 -22.88
C TYR A 569 -6.79 -14.34 -23.71
N LYS A 570 -7.00 -15.11 -24.77
CA LYS A 570 -5.92 -15.54 -25.67
C LYS A 570 -5.63 -14.45 -26.69
N ASP A 571 -4.37 -14.38 -27.12
CA ASP A 571 -3.88 -13.55 -28.23
C ASP A 571 -4.09 -12.03 -28.07
N GLU A 572 -4.34 -11.57 -26.84
CA GLU A 572 -4.41 -10.14 -26.52
C GLU A 572 -3.01 -9.50 -26.60
N LEU A 573 -2.91 -8.39 -27.34
CA LEU A 573 -1.64 -7.69 -27.56
C LEU A 573 -1.44 -6.60 -26.49
N PRO A 574 -0.21 -6.42 -25.97
CA PRO A 574 0.09 -5.33 -25.07
C PRO A 574 -0.17 -3.97 -25.72
N VAL A 575 -0.52 -2.99 -24.89
CA VAL A 575 -0.76 -1.61 -25.33
C VAL A 575 0.55 -0.84 -25.23
N ALA A 576 0.94 -0.17 -26.31
CA ALA A 576 2.17 0.63 -26.36
C ALA A 576 1.89 2.01 -26.96
N TYR A 577 2.72 2.98 -26.58
CA TYR A 577 2.68 4.34 -27.12
C TYR A 577 4.06 4.96 -27.00
N THR A 578 4.34 6.04 -27.74
CA THR A 578 5.59 6.78 -27.60
C THR A 578 5.52 7.72 -26.39
N PRO A 579 6.34 7.51 -25.35
CA PRO A 579 6.29 8.35 -24.18
C PRO A 579 6.75 9.78 -24.48
N PRO A 580 6.15 10.78 -23.81
CA PRO A 580 6.58 12.16 -23.96
C PRO A 580 8.02 12.37 -23.43
N THR A 581 8.88 13.06 -24.19
CA THR A 581 10.24 13.41 -23.74
C THR A 581 10.28 14.63 -22.81
N SER A 582 11.19 14.61 -21.84
CA SER A 582 11.46 15.72 -20.90
C SER A 582 12.61 16.61 -21.37
N THR A 583 12.58 17.88 -20.99
CA THR A 583 13.68 18.83 -21.23
C THR A 583 14.63 18.87 -20.05
N LYS A 584 15.94 18.86 -20.35
CA LYS A 584 17.01 19.05 -19.35
C LYS A 584 17.37 20.53 -19.26
N LYS A 585 17.66 21.02 -18.06
CA LYS A 585 18.13 22.40 -17.79
C LYS A 585 19.00 22.42 -16.54
N VAL A 586 19.84 23.44 -16.40
CA VAL A 586 20.52 23.71 -15.11
C VAL A 586 19.43 24.13 -14.12
N LEU A 587 19.38 23.45 -12.97
CA LEU A 587 18.24 23.55 -12.05
C LEU A 587 18.28 24.84 -11.24
N THR A 588 17.12 25.48 -11.12
CA THR A 588 16.86 26.56 -10.16
C THR A 588 15.75 26.17 -9.18
N GLU A 589 15.67 26.82 -8.02
CA GLU A 589 14.56 26.56 -7.07
C GLU A 589 13.18 26.82 -7.69
N GLU A 590 13.07 27.79 -8.61
CA GLU A 590 11.84 28.08 -9.33
C GLU A 590 11.44 26.90 -10.25
N ASP A 591 12.40 26.23 -10.88
CA ASP A 591 12.13 25.05 -11.69
C ASP A 591 11.62 23.88 -10.84
N LEU A 592 12.19 23.70 -9.65
CA LEU A 592 11.79 22.64 -8.72
C LEU A 592 10.39 22.90 -8.14
N PHE A 593 10.08 24.15 -7.81
CA PHE A 593 8.75 24.58 -7.38
C PHE A 593 7.68 24.34 -8.47
N ASN A 594 7.97 24.74 -9.70
CA ASN A 594 7.03 24.56 -10.80
C ASN A 594 6.81 23.06 -11.10
N ALA A 595 7.84 22.22 -10.97
CA ALA A 595 7.70 20.77 -11.08
C ALA A 595 6.82 20.15 -9.98
N ASP A 596 6.91 20.65 -8.74
CA ASP A 596 6.06 20.22 -7.64
C ASP A 596 4.60 20.58 -7.92
N LEU A 597 4.34 21.85 -8.24
CA LEU A 597 3.00 22.37 -8.54
C LEU A 597 2.33 21.61 -9.68
N PHE A 598 3.11 21.28 -10.70
CA PHE A 598 2.67 20.52 -11.86
C PHE A 598 2.25 19.08 -11.52
N SER A 599 2.89 18.48 -10.50
CA SER A 599 2.69 17.10 -10.08
C SER A 599 1.56 16.93 -9.05
N PHE A 600 0.94 18.03 -8.61
CA PHE A 600 -0.15 17.99 -7.62
C PHE A 600 -1.44 17.42 -8.21
N GLY A 601 -2.05 16.50 -7.45
CA GLY A 601 -3.27 15.80 -7.84
C GLY A 601 -3.02 14.68 -8.84
N SER A 602 -3.82 13.61 -8.74
CA SER A 602 -3.75 12.47 -9.66
C SER A 602 -5.13 12.03 -10.10
N ILE A 603 -5.29 11.83 -11.41
CA ILE A 603 -6.53 11.28 -12.01
C ILE A 603 -6.40 9.78 -12.34
N ILE A 604 -5.32 9.11 -11.91
CA ILE A 604 -5.05 7.69 -12.17
C ILE A 604 -6.23 6.83 -11.73
N GLY A 605 -6.73 7.02 -10.50
CA GLY A 605 -7.88 6.27 -9.99
C GLY A 605 -9.17 6.52 -10.81
N SER A 606 -9.37 7.75 -11.28
CA SER A 606 -10.49 8.09 -12.16
C SER A 606 -10.41 7.37 -13.49
N ILE A 607 -9.22 7.26 -14.09
CA ILE A 607 -8.99 6.53 -15.35
C ILE A 607 -9.27 5.04 -15.18
N THR A 608 -8.74 4.42 -14.11
CA THR A 608 -8.97 2.99 -13.84
C THR A 608 -10.46 2.69 -13.61
N ASN A 609 -11.19 3.62 -12.99
CA ASN A 609 -12.64 3.51 -12.86
C ASN A 609 -13.35 3.56 -14.22
N LYS A 610 -12.86 4.33 -15.20
CA LYS A 610 -13.42 4.34 -16.56
C LYS A 610 -13.18 3.04 -17.31
N SER A 611 -12.00 2.43 -17.19
CA SER A 611 -11.76 1.07 -17.69
C SER A 611 -12.78 0.08 -17.10
N THR A 612 -13.01 0.16 -15.79
CA THR A 612 -13.99 -0.68 -15.09
C THR A 612 -15.43 -0.46 -15.59
N SER A 613 -15.85 0.80 -15.76
CA SER A 613 -17.13 1.14 -16.38
C SER A 613 -17.23 0.61 -17.82
N GLY A 614 -16.13 0.65 -18.56
CA GLY A 614 -16.01 0.09 -19.90
C GLY A 614 -16.29 -1.41 -19.93
N TYR A 615 -15.68 -2.21 -19.04
CA TYR A 615 -16.00 -3.64 -18.93
C TYR A 615 -17.47 -3.90 -18.58
N ALA A 616 -18.06 -3.08 -17.71
CA ALA A 616 -19.47 -3.20 -17.38
C ALA A 616 -20.36 -2.90 -18.59
N LEU A 617 -20.04 -1.87 -19.37
CA LEU A 617 -20.78 -1.49 -20.58
C LEU A 617 -20.59 -2.53 -21.71
N LEU A 618 -19.37 -3.03 -21.94
CA LEU A 618 -19.08 -4.02 -22.98
C LEU A 618 -19.98 -5.26 -22.88
N SER A 619 -20.34 -5.67 -21.66
CA SER A 619 -21.26 -6.80 -21.44
C SER A 619 -22.73 -6.54 -21.82
N GLN A 620 -23.08 -5.31 -22.20
CA GLN A 620 -24.42 -4.92 -22.69
C GLN A 620 -24.44 -4.60 -24.19
N LEU A 621 -23.29 -4.63 -24.85
CA LEU A 621 -23.15 -4.32 -26.27
C LEU A 621 -22.94 -5.61 -27.06
N ASP A 622 -23.50 -5.68 -28.26
CA ASP A 622 -23.31 -6.82 -29.14
C ASP A 622 -21.89 -6.82 -29.70
N VAL A 623 -21.24 -7.99 -29.67
CA VAL A 623 -19.89 -8.19 -30.22
C VAL A 623 -19.89 -7.79 -31.70
N ASP A 624 -18.77 -7.24 -32.16
CA ASP A 624 -18.55 -6.76 -33.55
C ASP A 624 -19.34 -5.52 -33.98
N THR A 625 -20.18 -4.94 -33.10
CA THR A 625 -20.77 -3.60 -33.36
C THR A 625 -19.74 -2.48 -33.21
N ASP A 626 -19.95 -1.37 -33.92
CA ASP A 626 -19.12 -0.17 -33.79
C ASP A 626 -19.11 0.35 -32.33
N GLU A 627 -20.25 0.25 -31.63
CA GLU A 627 -20.36 0.58 -30.22
C GLU A 627 -19.43 -0.28 -29.36
N TYR A 628 -19.40 -1.60 -29.57
CA TYR A 628 -18.53 -2.53 -28.85
C TYR A 628 -17.06 -2.26 -29.15
N LEU A 629 -16.69 -2.16 -30.43
CA LEU A 629 -15.30 -1.95 -30.86
C LEU A 629 -14.74 -0.62 -30.34
N THR A 630 -15.52 0.45 -30.40
CA THR A 630 -15.12 1.75 -29.88
C THR A 630 -14.98 1.70 -28.36
N THR A 631 -15.93 1.08 -27.65
CA THR A 631 -15.83 0.92 -26.19
C THR A 631 -14.60 0.09 -25.79
N LEU A 632 -14.28 -0.97 -26.52
CA LEU A 632 -13.08 -1.78 -26.28
C LEU A 632 -11.80 -0.97 -26.52
N ASN A 633 -11.77 -0.14 -27.58
CA ASN A 633 -10.66 0.77 -27.82
C ASN A 633 -10.50 1.81 -26.69
N ARG A 634 -11.61 2.33 -26.12
CA ARG A 634 -11.55 3.19 -24.93
C ARG A 634 -10.93 2.46 -23.72
N VAL A 635 -11.26 1.18 -23.53
CA VAL A 635 -10.64 0.36 -22.48
C VAL A 635 -9.14 0.18 -22.71
N LYS A 636 -8.69 -0.11 -23.94
CA LYS A 636 -7.26 -0.15 -24.30
C LYS A 636 -6.58 1.20 -24.06
N MET A 637 -7.23 2.30 -24.45
CA MET A 637 -6.74 3.65 -24.25
C MET A 637 -6.58 3.98 -22.76
N CYS A 638 -7.42 3.44 -21.87
CA CYS A 638 -7.23 3.60 -20.42
C CYS A 638 -5.84 3.11 -19.94
N THR A 639 -5.27 2.06 -20.54
CA THR A 639 -3.91 1.59 -20.20
C THR A 639 -2.88 2.68 -20.50
N LYS A 640 -2.90 3.24 -21.71
CA LYS A 640 -2.02 4.36 -22.10
C LYS A 640 -2.25 5.59 -21.22
N LEU A 641 -3.50 5.99 -20.98
CA LEU A 641 -3.82 7.16 -20.15
C LEU A 641 -3.31 6.97 -18.71
N GLN A 642 -3.44 5.75 -18.17
CA GLN A 642 -2.94 5.42 -16.84
C GLN A 642 -1.41 5.51 -16.78
N SER A 643 -0.69 4.87 -17.70
CA SER A 643 0.77 4.92 -17.78
C SER A 643 1.29 6.35 -17.93
N ALA A 644 0.69 7.14 -18.84
CA ALA A 644 1.07 8.52 -19.05
C ALA A 644 0.88 9.38 -17.79
N GLN A 645 -0.21 9.16 -17.04
CA GLN A 645 -0.47 9.88 -15.78
C GLN A 645 0.45 9.44 -14.64
N ILE A 646 0.90 8.18 -14.61
CA ILE A 646 1.92 7.69 -13.66
C ILE A 646 3.24 8.43 -13.88
N ASP A 647 3.63 8.59 -15.14
CA ASP A 647 4.88 9.24 -15.50
C ASP A 647 4.77 10.76 -15.63
N LYS A 648 3.56 11.35 -15.65
CA LYS A 648 3.33 12.81 -15.66
C LYS A 648 4.25 13.55 -14.68
N ALA A 649 4.32 13.06 -13.44
CA ALA A 649 5.16 13.63 -12.39
C ALA A 649 6.66 13.55 -12.69
N LYS A 650 7.14 12.54 -13.43
CA LYS A 650 8.55 12.43 -13.86
C LYS A 650 8.81 13.24 -15.12
N ILE A 651 7.83 13.33 -16.02
CA ILE A 651 7.96 13.96 -17.34
C ILE A 651 7.95 15.49 -17.22
N GLY A 652 7.15 16.03 -16.30
CA GLY A 652 7.07 17.48 -16.03
C GLY A 652 6.26 18.26 -17.08
N ARG A 653 5.34 17.60 -17.81
CA ARG A 653 4.48 18.23 -18.82
C ARG A 653 3.09 17.59 -18.84
N GLU A 654 2.05 18.34 -19.23
CA GLU A 654 0.68 17.84 -19.28
C GLU A 654 0.58 16.63 -20.22
N VAL A 655 -0.28 15.68 -19.85
CA VAL A 655 -0.58 14.49 -20.65
C VAL A 655 -2.09 14.36 -20.76
N LYS A 656 -2.57 13.81 -21.88
CA LYS A 656 -4.01 13.67 -22.14
C LYS A 656 -4.75 12.99 -20.98
N GLY A 657 -5.89 13.55 -20.62
CA GLY A 657 -6.78 13.05 -19.57
C GLY A 657 -7.92 12.19 -20.14
N ILE A 658 -8.98 12.02 -19.35
CA ILE A 658 -10.22 11.36 -19.81
C ILE A 658 -10.95 12.35 -20.74
N PRO A 659 -11.22 11.99 -22.00
CA PRO A 659 -11.98 12.87 -22.90
C PRO A 659 -13.36 13.20 -22.34
N SER A 660 -13.80 14.46 -22.43
CA SER A 660 -15.05 14.89 -21.80
C SER A 660 -16.28 14.21 -22.43
N ARG A 661 -16.18 13.87 -23.72
CA ARG A 661 -17.19 13.08 -24.46
C ARG A 661 -17.46 11.69 -23.89
N TRP A 662 -16.55 11.12 -23.09
CA TRP A 662 -16.78 9.83 -22.43
C TRP A 662 -17.74 9.94 -21.25
N ILE A 663 -17.88 11.13 -20.67
CA ILE A 663 -18.61 11.35 -19.42
C ILE A 663 -19.80 12.31 -19.58
N ASN A 664 -19.80 13.14 -20.62
CA ASN A 664 -20.82 14.15 -20.84
C ASN A 664 -21.83 13.68 -21.89
N TYR A 665 -23.09 13.62 -21.49
CA TYR A 665 -24.21 13.36 -22.40
C TYR A 665 -24.32 14.46 -23.45
N GLN A 666 -24.36 14.06 -24.72
CA GLN A 666 -24.47 14.95 -25.87
C GLN A 666 -25.94 15.28 -26.13
N LYS A 667 -26.36 16.52 -25.85
CA LYS A 667 -27.74 16.96 -26.08
C LYS A 667 -28.05 17.01 -27.58
N ILE A 668 -29.07 16.26 -27.98
CA ILE A 668 -29.63 16.26 -29.34
C ILE A 668 -30.68 17.36 -29.43
N LYS A 669 -30.48 18.31 -30.33
CA LYS A 669 -31.43 19.38 -30.63
C LYS A 669 -32.29 19.02 -31.84
N LYS A 670 -33.49 19.59 -31.94
CA LYS A 670 -34.43 19.27 -33.03
C LYS A 670 -33.86 19.69 -34.40
N ASP A 671 -33.13 20.80 -34.41
CA ASP A 671 -32.47 21.46 -35.54
C ASP A 671 -31.09 20.86 -35.89
N ASP A 672 -30.58 19.88 -35.14
CA ASP A 672 -29.33 19.22 -35.51
C ASP A 672 -29.47 18.48 -36.86
N PRO A 673 -28.45 18.54 -37.75
CA PRO A 673 -28.40 17.72 -38.96
C PRO A 673 -28.47 16.23 -38.63
N GLU A 674 -29.05 15.42 -39.51
CA GLU A 674 -29.28 13.98 -39.25
C GLU A 674 -27.98 13.23 -38.91
N LYS A 675 -26.90 13.53 -39.63
CA LYS A 675 -25.57 12.99 -39.34
C LYS A 675 -25.10 13.31 -37.92
N THR A 676 -25.28 14.55 -37.48
CA THR A 676 -24.93 14.99 -36.12
C THR A 676 -25.82 14.36 -35.06
N LYS A 677 -27.10 14.11 -35.36
CA LYS A 677 -27.98 13.36 -34.46
C LYS A 677 -27.47 11.93 -34.26
N LEU A 678 -27.17 11.23 -35.36
CA LEU A 678 -26.65 9.86 -35.32
C LEU A 678 -25.31 9.77 -34.56
N GLU A 679 -24.38 10.70 -34.79
CA GLU A 679 -23.10 10.77 -34.05
C GLU A 679 -23.32 10.98 -32.54
N LYS A 680 -24.21 11.91 -32.17
CA LYS A 680 -24.55 12.14 -30.75
C LYS A 680 -25.23 10.93 -30.12
N GLU A 681 -26.14 10.27 -30.83
CA GLU A 681 -26.78 9.04 -30.38
C GLU A 681 -25.77 7.93 -30.15
N PHE A 682 -24.86 7.72 -31.10
CA PHE A 682 -23.77 6.76 -30.99
C PHE A 682 -22.94 7.03 -29.72
N HIS A 683 -22.40 8.24 -29.55
CA HIS A 683 -21.60 8.58 -28.37
C HIS A 683 -22.36 8.43 -27.05
N ASN A 684 -23.65 8.76 -27.03
CA ASN A 684 -24.50 8.61 -25.85
C ASN A 684 -24.75 7.14 -25.46
N LYS A 685 -24.73 6.20 -26.42
CA LYS A 685 -24.82 4.76 -26.12
C LYS A 685 -23.55 4.21 -25.47
N ILE A 686 -22.40 4.82 -25.74
CA ILE A 686 -21.08 4.33 -25.29
C ILE A 686 -20.45 5.17 -24.16
N LEU A 687 -21.28 5.86 -23.36
CA LEU A 687 -20.82 6.66 -22.22
C LEU A 687 -20.24 5.78 -21.10
N LEU A 688 -19.15 6.26 -20.51
CA LEU A 688 -18.50 5.69 -19.33
C LEU A 688 -18.80 6.54 -18.07
N ASP A 689 -19.95 7.20 -18.03
CA ASP A 689 -20.36 8.16 -16.99
C ASP A 689 -20.87 7.47 -15.71
N LYS A 690 -21.40 6.26 -15.83
CA LYS A 690 -21.94 5.46 -14.72
C LYS A 690 -20.91 4.47 -14.16
N HIS A 691 -20.99 4.23 -12.86
CA HIS A 691 -20.21 3.18 -12.21
C HIS A 691 -20.87 1.80 -12.41
N PRO A 692 -20.10 0.69 -12.43
CA PRO A 692 -20.68 -0.65 -12.34
C PRO A 692 -21.44 -0.84 -11.03
N TYR A 693 -22.37 -1.79 -10.99
CA TYR A 693 -23.18 -2.07 -9.78
C TYR A 693 -22.32 -2.34 -8.54
N PHE A 694 -21.28 -3.18 -8.63
CA PHE A 694 -20.48 -3.55 -7.46
C PHE A 694 -19.77 -2.36 -6.78
N PHE A 695 -19.60 -1.21 -7.46
CA PHE A 695 -19.03 0.02 -6.88
C PHE A 695 -19.91 0.64 -5.78
N ILE A 696 -21.14 0.16 -5.54
CA ILE A 696 -21.91 0.53 -4.34
C ILE A 696 -21.22 0.11 -3.04
N TYR A 697 -20.28 -0.84 -3.10
CA TYR A 697 -19.45 -1.24 -1.97
C TYR A 697 -18.18 -0.39 -1.82
N LEU A 698 -17.77 0.30 -2.88
CA LEU A 698 -16.60 1.18 -2.89
C LEU A 698 -16.95 2.64 -2.57
N TYR A 699 -18.03 3.16 -3.18
CA TYR A 699 -18.42 4.56 -3.08
C TYR A 699 -19.80 4.75 -2.43
N LYS A 700 -19.82 5.39 -1.25
CA LYS A 700 -21.06 5.69 -0.51
C LYS A 700 -22.03 6.58 -1.31
N GLY A 701 -21.51 7.57 -2.04
CA GLY A 701 -22.31 8.42 -2.92
C GLY A 701 -23.06 7.61 -3.99
N THR A 702 -22.36 6.68 -4.66
CA THR A 702 -22.94 5.73 -5.62
C THR A 702 -24.01 4.85 -4.97
N LYS A 703 -23.71 4.28 -3.79
CA LYS A 703 -24.66 3.47 -3.02
C LYS A 703 -25.93 4.22 -2.68
N ASN A 704 -25.81 5.47 -2.23
CA ASN A 704 -26.94 6.31 -1.84
C ASN A 704 -27.82 6.65 -3.05
N LYS A 705 -27.20 7.02 -4.18
CA LYS A 705 -27.92 7.27 -5.44
C LYS A 705 -28.68 6.03 -5.89
N TYR A 706 -28.02 4.87 -5.91
CA TYR A 706 -28.64 3.59 -6.27
C TYR A 706 -29.81 3.21 -5.36
N LYS A 707 -29.61 3.25 -4.03
CA LYS A 707 -30.68 2.95 -3.06
C LYS A 707 -31.88 3.87 -3.20
N LYS A 708 -31.65 5.17 -3.43
CA LYS A 708 -32.71 6.15 -3.66
C LYS A 708 -33.48 5.80 -4.94
N HIS A 709 -32.80 5.50 -6.03
CA HIS A 709 -33.40 5.09 -7.31
C HIS A 709 -34.31 3.86 -7.14
N VAL A 710 -33.76 2.76 -6.59
CA VAL A 710 -34.51 1.52 -6.35
C VAL A 710 -35.72 1.75 -5.45
N LYS A 711 -35.55 2.47 -4.34
CA LYS A 711 -36.65 2.76 -3.40
C LYS A 711 -37.77 3.58 -4.05
N THR A 712 -37.42 4.61 -4.83
CA THR A 712 -38.41 5.44 -5.53
C THR A 712 -39.23 4.61 -6.50
N TYR A 713 -38.58 3.82 -7.35
CA TYR A 713 -39.28 2.97 -8.33
C TYR A 713 -40.04 1.82 -7.67
N ASP A 714 -39.57 1.26 -6.57
CA ASP A 714 -40.33 0.25 -5.80
C ASP A 714 -41.64 0.82 -5.24
N ILE A 715 -41.60 2.04 -4.67
CA ILE A 715 -42.80 2.74 -4.20
C ILE A 715 -43.76 3.00 -5.36
N THR A 716 -43.26 3.52 -6.49
CA THR A 716 -44.10 3.77 -7.68
C THR A 716 -44.67 2.49 -8.26
N CYS A 717 -43.89 1.39 -8.28
CA CYS A 717 -44.34 0.09 -8.75
C CYS A 717 -45.48 -0.46 -7.89
N LYS A 718 -45.36 -0.36 -6.56
CA LYS A 718 -46.41 -0.75 -5.61
C LYS A 718 -47.67 0.07 -5.80
N GLN A 719 -47.54 1.38 -6.02
CA GLN A 719 -48.68 2.28 -6.25
C GLN A 719 -49.39 2.02 -7.59
N LYS A 720 -48.62 1.78 -8.67
CA LYS A 720 -49.18 1.59 -10.01
C LYS A 720 -49.70 0.18 -10.27
N PHE A 721 -48.99 -0.84 -9.78
CA PHE A 721 -49.20 -2.24 -10.16
C PHE A 721 -49.52 -3.16 -8.98
N GLY A 722 -49.55 -2.64 -7.75
CA GLY A 722 -49.86 -3.43 -6.54
C GLY A 722 -48.76 -4.42 -6.11
N ILE A 723 -47.62 -4.45 -6.80
CA ILE A 723 -46.50 -5.36 -6.55
C ILE A 723 -45.18 -4.58 -6.43
N SER A 724 -44.20 -5.16 -5.75
CA SER A 724 -42.85 -4.61 -5.65
C SER A 724 -42.12 -4.62 -7.00
N LEU A 725 -41.08 -3.79 -7.11
CA LEU A 725 -40.22 -3.77 -8.29
C LEU A 725 -39.55 -5.14 -8.54
N GLU A 726 -39.19 -5.84 -7.46
CA GLU A 726 -38.57 -7.15 -7.54
C GLU A 726 -39.54 -8.22 -8.06
N GLU A 727 -40.79 -8.21 -7.58
CA GLU A 727 -41.85 -9.07 -8.09
C GLU A 727 -42.13 -8.76 -9.56
N LEU A 728 -42.24 -7.48 -9.93
CA LEU A 728 -42.48 -7.06 -11.32
C LEU A 728 -41.39 -7.58 -12.27
N ARG A 729 -40.10 -7.53 -11.88
CA ARG A 729 -39.00 -8.10 -12.69
C ARG A 729 -39.23 -9.58 -13.00
N LYS A 730 -39.73 -10.36 -12.04
CA LYS A 730 -39.96 -11.82 -12.13
C LYS A 730 -41.24 -12.21 -12.88
N VAL A 731 -42.18 -11.29 -13.12
CA VAL A 731 -43.42 -11.58 -13.87
C VAL A 731 -43.10 -12.04 -15.29
N LYS A 732 -43.58 -13.23 -15.69
CA LYS A 732 -43.32 -13.80 -17.04
C LYS A 732 -44.02 -13.05 -18.18
N ARG A 733 -45.28 -12.62 -17.98
CA ARG A 733 -46.07 -11.87 -18.98
C ARG A 733 -46.34 -10.46 -18.47
N LYS A 734 -45.65 -9.48 -19.06
CA LYS A 734 -45.74 -8.07 -18.67
C LYS A 734 -46.60 -7.27 -19.65
N THR A 735 -47.41 -6.33 -19.17
CA THR A 735 -48.16 -5.39 -20.02
C THR A 735 -47.21 -4.40 -20.72
N LYS A 736 -47.71 -3.64 -21.70
CA LYS A 736 -46.93 -2.59 -22.38
C LYS A 736 -46.44 -1.53 -21.39
N GLU A 737 -47.32 -1.10 -20.47
CA GLU A 737 -46.96 -0.11 -19.44
C GLU A 737 -45.90 -0.65 -18.47
N GLN A 738 -45.99 -1.92 -18.08
CA GLN A 738 -44.99 -2.57 -17.23
C GLN A 738 -43.61 -2.65 -17.92
N HIS A 739 -43.57 -2.95 -19.23
CA HIS A 739 -42.33 -2.91 -20.00
C HIS A 739 -41.74 -1.50 -20.07
N GLU A 740 -42.57 -0.50 -20.34
CA GLU A 740 -42.12 0.90 -20.41
C GLU A 740 -41.60 1.40 -19.06
N PHE A 741 -42.27 1.03 -17.97
CA PHE A 741 -41.83 1.33 -16.61
C PHE A 741 -40.45 0.74 -16.29
N LEU A 742 -40.21 -0.54 -16.63
CA LEU A 742 -38.91 -1.17 -16.43
C LEU A 742 -37.82 -0.56 -17.32
N LYS A 743 -38.14 -0.20 -18.57
CA LYS A 743 -37.21 0.52 -19.45
C LYS A 743 -36.79 1.87 -18.86
N LEU A 744 -37.71 2.62 -18.26
CA LEU A 744 -37.39 3.87 -17.57
C LEU A 744 -36.53 3.63 -16.34
N PHE A 745 -36.84 2.60 -15.54
CA PHE A 745 -36.02 2.19 -14.41
C PHE A 745 -34.57 1.92 -14.83
N GLU A 746 -34.35 1.14 -15.89
CA GLU A 746 -33.02 0.79 -16.38
C GLU A 746 -32.29 2.00 -16.96
N ARG A 747 -32.97 2.80 -17.79
CA ARG A 747 -32.41 4.01 -18.40
C ARG A 747 -31.86 4.99 -17.36
N PHE A 748 -32.62 5.22 -16.29
CA PHE A 748 -32.25 6.16 -15.23
C PHE A 748 -31.50 5.51 -14.06
N ASN A 749 -31.13 4.22 -14.17
CA ASN A 749 -30.32 3.56 -13.16
C ASN A 749 -28.96 4.29 -13.02
N PRO A 750 -28.58 4.74 -11.80
CA PRO A 750 -27.33 5.46 -11.59
C PRO A 750 -26.07 4.56 -11.68
N VAL A 751 -26.25 3.25 -11.85
CA VAL A 751 -25.17 2.28 -12.04
C VAL A 751 -25.44 1.38 -13.25
N ILE A 752 -24.38 0.75 -13.77
CA ILE A 752 -24.43 -0.27 -14.82
C ILE A 752 -24.63 -1.63 -14.15
N GLU A 753 -25.87 -2.13 -14.15
CA GLU A 753 -26.29 -3.41 -13.55
C GLU A 753 -26.21 -4.57 -14.57
N SER A 754 -25.10 -4.65 -15.30
CA SER A 754 -24.86 -5.63 -16.37
C SER A 754 -24.33 -6.98 -15.87
N ASP A 755 -24.15 -7.94 -16.79
CA ASP A 755 -23.59 -9.27 -16.54
C ASP A 755 -22.07 -9.34 -16.74
N CYS A 756 -21.35 -8.24 -16.50
CA CYS A 756 -19.90 -8.29 -16.41
C CYS A 756 -19.43 -9.17 -15.23
N VAL A 757 -18.21 -9.72 -15.33
CA VAL A 757 -17.66 -10.69 -14.35
C VAL A 757 -17.82 -10.20 -12.91
N MET A 758 -17.45 -8.94 -12.64
CA MET A 758 -17.49 -8.40 -11.29
C MET A 758 -18.90 -8.15 -10.75
N ASN A 759 -19.86 -7.77 -11.59
CA ASN A 759 -21.25 -7.65 -11.15
C ASN A 759 -21.84 -9.02 -10.82
N ARG A 760 -21.54 -10.05 -11.63
CA ARG A 760 -21.98 -11.43 -11.37
C ARG A 760 -21.35 -11.99 -10.10
N LEU A 761 -20.05 -11.78 -9.90
CA LEU A 761 -19.35 -12.15 -8.67
C LEU A 761 -19.94 -11.44 -7.44
N CYS A 762 -20.18 -10.13 -7.52
CA CYS A 762 -20.82 -9.36 -6.46
C CYS A 762 -22.17 -9.96 -6.08
N LYS A 763 -23.04 -10.21 -7.07
CA LYS A 763 -24.37 -10.81 -6.88
C LYS A 763 -24.30 -12.23 -6.28
N TYR A 764 -23.29 -13.02 -6.67
CA TYR A 764 -23.04 -14.34 -6.07
C TYR A 764 -22.68 -14.23 -4.59
N ILE A 765 -21.72 -13.37 -4.23
CA ILE A 765 -21.38 -13.17 -2.80
C ILE A 765 -22.58 -12.64 -2.00
N GLU A 766 -23.41 -11.79 -2.59
CA GLU A 766 -24.64 -11.30 -1.94
C GLU A 766 -25.71 -12.39 -1.75
N SER A 767 -25.73 -13.43 -2.57
CA SER A 767 -26.71 -14.52 -2.47
C SER A 767 -26.32 -15.58 -1.44
N VAL A 768 -25.05 -15.66 -1.03
CA VAL A 768 -24.57 -16.61 -0.02
C VAL A 768 -25.04 -16.20 1.37
N ASP A 769 -25.69 -17.13 2.08
CA ASP A 769 -25.95 -16.95 3.52
C ASP A 769 -24.71 -17.36 4.33
N PHE A 770 -23.95 -16.35 4.77
CA PHE A 770 -22.77 -16.54 5.61
C PHE A 770 -23.10 -16.82 7.08
N GLY A 771 -24.36 -16.80 7.51
CA GLY A 771 -24.75 -17.10 8.90
C GLY A 771 -24.26 -16.10 9.96
N ILE A 772 -23.64 -14.98 9.58
CA ILE A 772 -22.93 -14.06 10.49
C ILE A 772 -23.81 -13.42 11.57
N ARG A 773 -25.12 -13.31 11.32
CA ARG A 773 -26.06 -12.72 12.30
C ARG A 773 -26.20 -13.59 13.55
N SER A 774 -25.98 -14.89 13.43
CA SER A 774 -26.05 -15.83 14.56
C SER A 774 -25.01 -15.55 15.65
N ILE A 775 -23.85 -14.96 15.27
CA ILE A 775 -22.73 -14.65 16.19
C ILE A 775 -23.14 -13.66 17.28
N VAL A 776 -24.01 -12.70 16.96
CA VAL A 776 -24.39 -11.61 17.88
C VAL A 776 -25.55 -11.99 18.80
N ASN A 777 -26.34 -13.01 18.45
CA ASN A 777 -27.65 -13.26 19.06
C ASN A 777 -27.67 -14.33 20.17
N LYS A 778 -26.56 -15.02 20.47
CA LYS A 778 -26.49 -16.07 21.49
C LYS A 778 -25.64 -15.66 22.70
N ASP A 779 -25.97 -16.16 23.89
CA ASP A 779 -25.10 -16.28 25.08
C ASP A 779 -24.23 -15.05 25.42
N VAL A 780 -24.84 -13.92 25.80
CA VAL A 780 -24.11 -12.74 26.28
C VAL A 780 -23.94 -12.82 27.79
N ASP A 781 -22.70 -12.80 28.26
CA ASP A 781 -22.39 -12.68 29.69
C ASP A 781 -22.15 -11.21 30.05
N TYR A 782 -23.05 -10.64 30.85
CA TYR A 782 -22.96 -9.24 31.28
C TYR A 782 -21.93 -9.01 32.39
N GLU A 783 -21.44 -10.07 33.03
CA GLU A 783 -20.46 -10.01 34.11
C GLU A 783 -19.03 -10.33 33.64
N ILE A 784 -18.87 -10.69 32.35
CA ILE A 784 -17.59 -11.01 31.72
C ILE A 784 -16.53 -9.92 31.89
N TYR A 785 -16.95 -8.66 32.04
CA TYR A 785 -16.05 -7.52 32.23
C TYR A 785 -15.23 -7.60 33.52
N LYS A 786 -15.67 -8.38 34.51
CA LYS A 786 -14.91 -8.64 35.75
C LYS A 786 -13.58 -9.33 35.48
N LEU A 787 -13.47 -10.10 34.39
CA LEU A 787 -12.20 -10.70 33.95
C LEU A 787 -11.19 -9.65 33.48
N TYR A 788 -11.66 -8.47 33.07
CA TYR A 788 -10.80 -7.37 32.63
C TYR A 788 -10.25 -6.54 33.79
N MET A 789 -10.82 -6.67 35.00
CA MET A 789 -10.45 -5.87 36.17
C MET A 789 -9.37 -6.55 37.02
N ASP A 790 -8.56 -5.74 37.71
CA ASP A 790 -7.68 -6.20 38.78
C ASP A 790 -8.44 -6.17 40.12
N ASP A 791 -8.65 -7.34 40.73
CA ASP A 791 -9.45 -7.48 41.96
C ASP A 791 -8.67 -7.02 43.22
N THR A 792 -7.38 -6.71 43.09
CA THR A 792 -6.52 -6.26 44.20
C THR A 792 -6.53 -4.74 44.40
N ILE A 793 -7.18 -4.00 43.51
CA ILE A 793 -7.21 -2.54 43.53
C ILE A 793 -8.46 -2.03 44.25
N ASP A 794 -8.25 -1.18 45.27
CA ASP A 794 -9.32 -0.50 45.99
C ASP A 794 -10.01 0.57 45.13
N PHE A 795 -11.33 0.69 45.27
CA PHE A 795 -12.13 1.66 44.51
C PHE A 795 -12.24 3.01 45.23
N ASP A 796 -11.73 4.08 44.60
CA ASP A 796 -11.86 5.48 45.03
C ASP A 796 -12.92 6.21 44.21
N GLU A 797 -14.07 6.45 44.83
CA GLU A 797 -15.23 7.14 44.24
C GLU A 797 -14.91 8.58 43.76
N SER A 798 -14.00 9.28 44.44
CA SER A 798 -13.62 10.66 44.09
C SER A 798 -12.79 10.68 42.81
N ARG A 799 -11.81 9.79 42.69
CA ARG A 799 -11.01 9.63 41.45
C ARG A 799 -11.86 9.11 40.30
N TYR A 800 -12.75 8.16 40.55
CA TYR A 800 -13.70 7.66 39.55
C TYR A 800 -14.51 8.81 38.92
N LYS A 801 -15.11 9.68 39.75
CA LYS A 801 -15.87 10.85 39.27
C LYS A 801 -15.03 11.81 38.43
N LYS A 802 -13.72 11.98 38.73
CA LYS A 802 -12.81 12.81 37.93
C LYS A 802 -12.56 12.19 36.55
N ILE A 803 -12.30 10.87 36.49
CA ILE A 803 -12.12 10.15 35.21
C ILE A 803 -13.39 10.22 34.36
N MET A 804 -14.56 10.01 34.96
CA MET A 804 -15.84 10.13 34.25
C MET A 804 -16.01 11.52 33.62
N LYS A 805 -15.72 12.59 34.38
CA LYS A 805 -15.73 13.97 33.84
C LYS A 805 -14.71 14.17 32.71
N ALA A 806 -13.51 13.63 32.85
CA ALA A 806 -12.47 13.71 31.81
C ALA A 806 -12.92 13.02 30.51
N TYR A 807 -13.50 11.83 30.60
CA TYR A 807 -14.06 11.12 29.46
C TYR A 807 -15.23 11.87 28.82
N GLN A 808 -16.16 12.43 29.61
CA GLN A 808 -17.26 13.24 29.08
C GLN A 808 -16.76 14.49 28.33
N LYS A 809 -15.70 15.14 28.82
CA LYS A 809 -15.05 16.26 28.13
C LYS A 809 -14.42 15.81 26.81
N HIS A 810 -13.71 14.68 26.82
CA HIS A 810 -13.11 14.10 25.61
C HIS A 810 -14.17 13.73 24.55
N LYS A 811 -15.26 13.07 24.96
CA LYS A 811 -16.41 12.72 24.10
C LYS A 811 -17.04 13.96 23.46
N LYS A 812 -17.19 15.07 24.21
CA LYS A 812 -17.67 16.35 23.66
C LYS A 812 -16.70 16.95 22.64
N SER A 813 -15.40 16.93 22.94
CA SER A 813 -14.36 17.43 22.04
C SER A 813 -14.33 16.68 20.71
N ILE A 814 -14.37 15.34 20.73
CA ILE A 814 -14.43 14.53 19.50
C ILE A 814 -15.66 14.90 18.67
N ASN A 815 -16.85 14.97 19.28
CA ASN A 815 -18.08 15.31 18.57
C ASN A 815 -18.04 16.72 17.95
N GLN A 816 -17.36 17.68 18.58
CA GLN A 816 -17.15 19.02 18.04
C GLN A 816 -16.15 19.02 16.88
N SER A 817 -15.05 18.26 16.97
CA SER A 817 -14.09 18.09 15.87
C SER A 817 -14.74 17.46 14.63
N PHE A 818 -15.69 16.54 14.81
CA PHE A 818 -16.53 16.00 13.72
C PHE A 818 -17.44 17.04 13.06
N SER A 819 -17.75 18.13 13.77
CA SER A 819 -18.65 19.18 13.29
C SER A 819 -17.91 20.30 12.55
N PHE A 820 -16.63 20.52 12.89
CA PHE A 820 -15.77 21.57 12.32
C PHE A 820 -14.72 21.05 11.32
N GLY A 821 -14.51 19.73 11.23
CA GLY A 821 -13.49 19.10 10.37
C GLY A 821 -14.03 18.43 9.11
N THR A 822 -13.46 18.84 7.97
CA THR A 822 -13.35 18.21 6.65
C THR A 822 -14.60 18.04 5.75
N SER A 823 -14.61 18.90 4.72
CA SER A 823 -15.44 18.93 3.51
C SER A 823 -15.10 17.84 2.47
N ASN A 824 -14.51 16.71 2.86
CA ASN A 824 -14.29 15.57 1.96
C ASN A 824 -15.19 14.39 2.37
N GLU A 825 -16.14 14.03 1.49
CA GLU A 825 -17.06 12.90 1.69
C GLU A 825 -16.36 11.54 1.85
N SER A 826 -15.06 11.43 1.53
CA SER A 826 -14.24 10.22 1.69
C SER A 826 -13.96 9.86 3.15
N ASP A 827 -13.83 10.85 4.04
CA ASP A 827 -13.30 10.66 5.40
C ASP A 827 -14.41 10.29 6.41
N LYS A 828 -15.68 10.35 6.00
CA LYS A 828 -16.82 9.88 6.81
C LYS A 828 -16.95 8.34 6.87
N ASN A 829 -15.99 7.60 6.32
CA ASN A 829 -16.01 6.14 6.19
C ASN A 829 -15.16 5.40 7.24
N LEU A 830 -14.58 6.12 8.20
CA LEU A 830 -13.61 5.54 9.12
C LEU A 830 -14.30 4.56 10.08
N TYR A 831 -13.83 3.32 10.06
CA TYR A 831 -14.15 2.33 11.09
C TYR A 831 -13.59 2.81 12.45
N ASP A 832 -14.07 2.30 13.59
CA ASP A 832 -13.59 2.74 14.92
C ASP A 832 -12.06 2.74 15.04
N ALA A 833 -11.37 1.78 14.44
CA ALA A 833 -9.90 1.72 14.38
C ALA A 833 -9.26 2.76 13.44
N GLU A 834 -9.89 3.05 12.30
CA GLU A 834 -9.44 4.14 11.39
C GLU A 834 -9.74 5.51 11.99
N LEU A 835 -10.80 5.60 12.81
CA LEU A 835 -11.12 6.70 13.71
C LEU A 835 -10.01 6.88 14.75
N CYS A 836 -9.61 5.82 15.46
CA CYS A 836 -8.49 5.86 16.39
C CYS A 836 -7.19 6.32 15.72
N ASN A 837 -6.89 5.84 14.51
CA ASN A 837 -5.72 6.29 13.76
C ASN A 837 -5.79 7.78 13.37
N ASN A 838 -6.98 8.28 13.02
CA ASN A 838 -7.15 9.69 12.64
C ASN A 838 -7.17 10.65 13.84
N PHE A 839 -7.42 10.13 15.04
CA PHE A 839 -7.42 10.89 16.29
C PHE A 839 -6.33 10.41 17.27
N SER A 840 -5.24 9.84 16.75
CA SER A 840 -4.17 9.26 17.57
C SER A 840 -3.64 10.28 18.60
N ASN A 841 -3.46 11.54 18.19
CA ASN A 841 -2.98 12.59 19.09
C ASN A 841 -4.01 12.96 20.17
N SER A 842 -5.30 13.05 19.81
CA SER A 842 -6.38 13.30 20.77
C SER A 842 -6.51 12.18 21.82
N LEU A 843 -6.29 10.93 21.39
CA LEU A 843 -6.30 9.76 22.27
C LEU A 843 -5.10 9.74 23.21
N GLU A 844 -3.91 10.11 22.73
CA GLU A 844 -2.71 10.21 23.57
C GLU A 844 -2.87 11.31 24.64
N LEU A 845 -3.44 12.46 24.27
CA LEU A 845 -3.79 13.51 25.22
C LEU A 845 -4.84 13.06 26.25
N PHE A 846 -5.79 12.23 25.85
CA PHE A 846 -6.74 11.63 26.77
C PHE A 846 -6.02 10.69 27.75
N LYS A 847 -5.12 9.83 27.26
CA LYS A 847 -4.28 8.94 28.09
C LYS A 847 -3.45 9.72 29.11
N GLN A 848 -2.82 10.83 28.70
CA GLN A 848 -2.09 11.73 29.60
C GLN A 848 -3.00 12.33 30.68
N LYS A 849 -4.18 12.86 30.30
CA LYS A 849 -5.15 13.42 31.24
C LYS A 849 -5.66 12.39 32.26
N ILE A 850 -5.77 11.12 31.86
CA ILE A 850 -6.11 10.04 32.79
C ILE A 850 -4.94 9.78 33.76
N SER A 851 -3.70 9.73 33.26
CA SER A 851 -2.49 9.56 34.09
C SER A 851 -2.29 10.69 35.11
N ASP A 852 -2.68 11.92 34.76
CA ASP A 852 -2.67 13.08 35.67
C ASP A 852 -3.67 12.92 36.82
N ILE A 853 -4.80 12.25 36.58
CA ILE A 853 -5.86 12.02 37.58
C ILE A 853 -5.53 10.78 38.44
N CYS A 854 -4.96 9.75 37.83
CA CYS A 854 -4.66 8.47 38.44
C CYS A 854 -3.38 7.89 37.81
N SER A 855 -2.27 7.95 38.57
CA SER A 855 -0.98 7.42 38.13
C SER A 855 -0.91 5.89 38.12
N ASN A 856 -1.72 5.21 38.94
CA ASN A 856 -1.81 3.74 38.89
C ASN A 856 -2.66 3.33 37.68
N VAL A 857 -2.03 2.62 36.75
CA VAL A 857 -2.68 2.30 35.49
C VAL A 857 -3.77 1.23 35.62
N TYR A 858 -3.61 0.24 36.51
CA TYR A 858 -4.65 -0.78 36.76
C TYR A 858 -5.88 -0.18 37.44
N GLU A 859 -5.68 0.80 38.31
CA GLU A 859 -6.76 1.56 38.92
C GLU A 859 -7.53 2.38 37.87
N ALA A 860 -6.82 3.11 37.00
CA ALA A 860 -7.42 3.82 35.89
C ALA A 860 -8.19 2.88 34.93
N VAL A 861 -7.64 1.70 34.63
CA VAL A 861 -8.28 0.65 33.82
C VAL A 861 -9.57 0.17 34.48
N ASN A 862 -9.55 -0.14 35.78
CA ASN A 862 -10.75 -0.57 36.53
C ASN A 862 -11.87 0.48 36.45
N TYR A 863 -11.54 1.76 36.61
CA TYR A 863 -12.50 2.86 36.46
C TYR A 863 -13.09 2.95 35.05
N LEU A 864 -12.26 2.86 34.02
CA LEU A 864 -12.73 2.93 32.63
C LEU A 864 -13.56 1.70 32.24
N ILE A 865 -13.22 0.50 32.73
CA ILE A 865 -14.03 -0.71 32.54
C ILE A 865 -15.40 -0.52 33.20
N ARG A 866 -15.46 -0.08 34.47
CA ARG A 866 -16.71 0.20 35.17
C ARG A 866 -17.57 1.18 34.39
N LEU A 867 -16.98 2.29 33.95
CA LEU A 867 -17.66 3.31 33.17
C LEU A 867 -18.19 2.74 31.85
N PHE A 868 -17.41 1.93 31.13
CA PHE A 868 -17.76 1.52 29.77
C PHE A 868 -18.69 0.29 29.73
N TYR A 869 -18.64 -0.58 30.74
CA TYR A 869 -19.42 -1.82 30.80
C TYR A 869 -20.63 -1.74 31.73
N VAL A 870 -20.63 -0.87 32.74
CA VAL A 870 -21.71 -0.75 33.72
C VAL A 870 -22.48 0.55 33.57
N ASP A 871 -21.81 1.69 33.75
CA ASP A 871 -22.48 2.98 33.94
C ASP A 871 -22.88 3.67 32.61
N GLU A 872 -22.01 3.67 31.61
CA GLU A 872 -22.25 4.16 30.24
C GLU A 872 -22.05 3.04 29.22
N LYS A 873 -22.94 2.04 29.20
CA LYS A 873 -22.85 0.84 28.32
C LYS A 873 -22.70 1.15 26.82
N SER A 874 -23.17 2.31 26.37
CA SER A 874 -23.06 2.80 24.99
C SER A 874 -21.69 3.40 24.64
N SER A 875 -20.76 3.49 25.58
CA SER A 875 -19.41 4.02 25.35
C SER A 875 -18.63 3.20 24.34
N ASN A 876 -17.78 3.89 23.57
CA ASN A 876 -16.97 3.25 22.54
C ASN A 876 -15.79 2.49 23.18
N LYS A 877 -15.95 1.18 23.33
CA LYS A 877 -14.98 0.27 23.94
C LYS A 877 -13.69 0.12 23.13
N GLU A 878 -13.63 0.54 21.87
CA GLU A 878 -12.37 0.58 21.12
C GLU A 878 -11.35 1.53 21.75
N ILE A 879 -11.81 2.67 22.29
CA ILE A 879 -10.92 3.61 22.98
C ILE A 879 -10.22 2.92 24.16
N LEU A 880 -10.97 2.12 24.92
CA LEU A 880 -10.45 1.40 26.08
C LEU A 880 -9.41 0.34 25.67
N TRP A 881 -9.75 -0.50 24.68
CA TRP A 881 -8.84 -1.55 24.21
C TRP A 881 -7.61 -1.00 23.48
N HIS A 882 -7.74 0.11 22.76
CA HIS A 882 -6.63 0.76 22.07
C HIS A 882 -5.63 1.38 23.05
N LEU A 883 -6.11 2.07 24.10
CA LEU A 883 -5.23 2.78 25.04
C LEU A 883 -4.67 1.90 26.16
N TYR A 884 -5.47 0.94 26.63
CA TYR A 884 -5.20 0.18 27.85
C TYR A 884 -5.32 -1.34 27.67
N GLY A 885 -5.39 -1.82 26.43
CA GLY A 885 -5.53 -3.23 26.11
C GLY A 885 -4.45 -4.11 26.76
N GLN A 886 -3.20 -3.63 26.86
CA GLN A 886 -2.11 -4.38 27.47
C GLN A 886 -2.39 -4.77 28.92
N TYR A 887 -2.90 -3.84 29.73
CA TYR A 887 -3.21 -4.09 31.13
C TYR A 887 -4.45 -4.95 31.29
N ILE A 888 -5.44 -4.81 30.39
CA ILE A 888 -6.59 -5.72 30.34
C ILE A 888 -6.14 -7.15 30.03
N PHE A 889 -5.22 -7.31 29.07
CA PHE A 889 -4.65 -8.61 28.73
C PHE A 889 -3.90 -9.23 29.92
N GLU A 890 -3.08 -8.46 30.63
CA GLU A 890 -2.39 -8.92 31.84
C GLU A 890 -3.37 -9.35 32.94
N ASN A 891 -4.47 -8.62 33.15
CA ASN A 891 -5.52 -9.00 34.10
C ASN A 891 -6.18 -10.33 33.74
N VAL A 892 -6.53 -10.50 32.46
CA VAL A 892 -7.10 -11.76 31.95
C VAL A 892 -6.09 -12.90 32.10
N LYS A 893 -4.82 -12.67 31.74
CA LYS A 893 -3.74 -13.66 31.82
C LYS A 893 -3.50 -14.15 33.25
N ARG A 894 -3.49 -13.25 34.24
CA ARG A 894 -3.30 -13.59 35.67
C ARG A 894 -4.41 -14.49 36.24
N LYS A 895 -5.59 -14.49 35.61
CA LYS A 895 -6.76 -15.27 36.03
C LYS A 895 -6.85 -16.63 35.33
N GLN A 896 -5.80 -17.07 34.63
CA GLN A 896 -5.77 -18.33 33.87
C GLN A 896 -4.51 -19.13 34.20
N ASP A 897 -4.66 -20.44 34.39
CA ASP A 897 -3.53 -21.35 34.61
C ASP A 897 -2.98 -21.90 33.29
N SER A 898 -3.86 -22.14 32.33
CA SER A 898 -3.50 -22.71 31.02
C SER A 898 -4.56 -22.38 29.96
N PHE A 899 -4.16 -22.47 28.69
CA PHE A 899 -5.04 -22.24 27.54
C PHE A 899 -4.66 -23.18 26.39
N TYR A 900 -5.51 -23.27 25.36
CA TYR A 900 -5.28 -24.11 24.18
C TYR A 900 -5.02 -23.24 22.95
N LEU A 901 -4.04 -23.66 22.14
CA LEU A 901 -3.67 -23.00 20.89
C LEU A 901 -3.78 -23.94 19.70
N PRO A 902 -4.35 -23.49 18.57
CA PRO A 902 -4.27 -24.22 17.32
C PRO A 902 -2.85 -24.10 16.75
N VAL A 903 -2.11 -25.20 16.74
CA VAL A 903 -0.73 -25.30 16.24
C VAL A 903 -0.70 -26.11 14.95
N LEU A 904 0.22 -25.81 14.03
CA LEU A 904 0.30 -26.52 12.75
C LEU A 904 0.65 -27.99 12.99
N ASP A 905 -0.17 -28.88 12.45
CA ASP A 905 -0.01 -30.32 12.59
C ASP A 905 -0.50 -31.01 11.32
N GLN A 906 0.35 -31.85 10.72
CA GLN A 906 0.04 -32.52 9.47
C GLN A 906 -1.02 -33.62 9.64
N ASP A 907 -1.26 -34.11 10.88
CA ASP A 907 -2.08 -35.28 11.18
C ASP A 907 -3.39 -34.97 11.95
N ARG A 908 -4.15 -33.96 11.47
CA ARG A 908 -5.57 -33.61 11.78
C ARG A 908 -5.89 -32.71 12.98
N ASP A 909 -6.96 -31.91 12.79
CA ASP A 909 -8.20 -31.77 13.62
C ASP A 909 -9.00 -30.52 13.19
N ILE A 910 -8.32 -29.43 12.80
CA ILE A 910 -8.93 -28.19 12.27
C ILE A 910 -8.34 -27.90 10.89
N ASN A 911 -9.19 -27.79 9.85
CA ASN A 911 -8.78 -27.34 8.51
C ASN A 911 -9.02 -25.84 8.36
N TYR A 912 -7.95 -25.09 8.04
CA TYR A 912 -8.02 -23.65 7.83
C TYR A 912 -7.04 -23.21 6.74
N LEU A 913 -7.58 -22.66 5.64
CA LEU A 913 -6.80 -22.11 4.51
C LEU A 913 -5.71 -23.06 3.98
N ASN A 914 -6.09 -24.30 3.68
CA ASN A 914 -5.23 -25.38 3.16
C ASN A 914 -4.15 -25.86 4.14
N LYS A 915 -4.33 -25.60 5.44
CA LYS A 915 -3.45 -26.07 6.51
C LYS A 915 -4.26 -26.79 7.58
N HIS A 916 -3.59 -27.74 8.23
CA HIS A 916 -4.14 -28.53 9.31
C HIS A 916 -3.54 -28.07 10.64
N TYR A 917 -4.39 -28.04 11.67
CA TYR A 917 -4.04 -27.58 13.00
C TYR A 917 -4.57 -28.54 14.07
N SER A 918 -3.79 -28.74 15.14
CA SER A 918 -4.17 -29.47 16.35
C SER A 918 -4.16 -28.54 17.57
N LEU A 919 -4.92 -28.89 18.62
CA LEU A 919 -4.98 -28.09 19.83
C LEU A 919 -3.88 -28.50 20.81
N ARG A 920 -2.96 -27.58 21.10
CA ARG A 920 -1.92 -27.77 22.12
C ARG A 920 -2.24 -26.97 23.38
N LYS A 921 -2.17 -27.64 24.54
CA LYS A 921 -2.25 -26.99 25.84
C LYS A 921 -0.95 -26.24 26.15
N VAL A 922 -1.08 -24.99 26.58
CA VAL A 922 0.02 -24.14 27.05
C VAL A 922 -0.25 -23.76 28.51
N CYS A 923 0.72 -24.00 29.39
CA CYS A 923 0.70 -23.55 30.78
C CYS A 923 1.35 -22.17 30.88
N LEU A 924 0.76 -21.27 31.68
CA LEU A 924 1.13 -19.85 31.77
C LEU A 924 2.18 -19.53 32.82
#